data_AF-A0A965MUI3-F1
#
_entry.id   AF-A0A965MUI3-F1
#
_cell.length_a   1.000
_cell.length_b   1.000
_cell.length_c   1.000
_cell.angle_alpha   90.00
_cell.angle_beta   90.00
_cell.angle_gamma   90.00
#
_symmetry.space_group_name_H-M   'P 1'
#
loop_
_entity.id
_entity.type
_entity.pdbx_description
1 polymer ?
#
loop_
_entity_poly.entity_id
_entity_poly.type
_entity_poly.pdbx_seq_one_letter_code
_entity_poly.pdbx_strand_id
1 'polypeptide(L)'
;MTESTTEFTMFNKIQRENEKQDLLRSLEVLKSLGNSSTTNLVQARVKEIDSWLHRFEELNSNYSQFMEYLLAENVSDVKTTQTSLYEHCKVLITAPCQVGKTNAIINVVRDCVASGISVVISSDNKKDQMSQLFRRLVKAVDTHEDVFRDCFITTVDNKNFENIVEKMEEEYSTFVICCLDNKTQIQKVYEKVDAIYRTPSATRKARVCIINDEGDTTTKARNVSEVVSSHPESHKKWIEFVNKTISNGMSIKRVFVSATPENVVYLHKPAYVWELPIPSTYVSNDKIHFTEQNEYDNKAVLKIIKREVGLRRREGGIILYCVERNKDENDESSGQINVFMNITKEMKFTGLDAVSVYNSDGIKVAFRLRRINTLFINKLEDLNIRYIDHVEYIQIKKNEMAICEFYGLLQDTRCRVVLTIGKDLISRGISFVSNKTENPLTATTMIYKPGSQLSQVALCQAIGRLNGTAQPMLTRRLYTTDSVFSNYTTFCKNQKEILTAIRLNKNKVDDSLISDIALWKASRPVDRKTLKLEQDMTFWSDAETVESEDDTECNTKRMKQLINLWWNADTIIGKILSYVYNAENGVGETELKEFLVDNGFSHAWFSDLHQKNKDYRFVFEKTNANITKLRKEARDYITSDLNK
;
A
#
# COMPACT_ATOMS: atom_id res chain seq x y z
N MET A 1 16.10 -30.73 -25.64
CA MET A 1 15.06 -31.14 -24.69
C MET A 1 14.38 -29.87 -24.23
N THR A 2 13.10 -29.73 -24.54
CA THR A 2 12.25 -28.59 -24.18
C THR A 2 12.14 -28.52 -22.66
N GLU A 3 12.68 -27.47 -22.04
CA GLU A 3 12.43 -27.16 -20.63
C GLU A 3 10.91 -27.18 -20.42
N SER A 4 10.41 -28.08 -19.56
CA SER A 4 9.01 -28.02 -19.18
C SER A 4 8.81 -26.70 -18.44
N THR A 5 8.02 -25.81 -19.05
CA THR A 5 7.68 -24.47 -18.55
C THR A 5 6.74 -24.56 -17.34
N THR A 6 7.13 -25.28 -16.29
CA THR A 6 6.41 -25.25 -15.01
C THR A 6 6.64 -23.90 -14.36
N GLU A 7 5.56 -23.12 -14.27
CA GLU A 7 5.48 -21.80 -13.65
C GLU A 7 5.99 -21.84 -12.19
N PHE A 8 6.71 -20.81 -11.74
CA PHE A 8 7.20 -20.70 -10.36
C PHE A 8 6.05 -20.35 -9.39
N THR A 9 5.27 -21.35 -8.98
CA THR A 9 4.16 -21.23 -8.02
C THR A 9 4.44 -22.02 -6.74
N MET A 10 3.79 -21.65 -5.63
CA MET A 10 3.97 -22.37 -4.35
C MET A 10 3.42 -23.80 -4.43
N PHE A 11 2.32 -24.00 -5.16
CA PHE A 11 1.80 -25.33 -5.45
C PHE A 11 2.82 -26.21 -6.19
N ASN A 12 3.44 -25.66 -7.24
CA ASN A 12 4.49 -26.38 -7.97
C ASN A 12 5.70 -26.64 -7.06
N LYS A 13 6.09 -25.69 -6.20
CA LYS A 13 7.12 -25.95 -5.18
C LYS A 13 6.78 -27.15 -4.30
N ILE A 14 5.58 -27.19 -3.72
CA ILE A 14 5.12 -28.30 -2.87
C ILE A 14 5.11 -29.62 -3.66
N GLN A 15 4.61 -29.62 -4.89
CA GLN A 15 4.61 -30.81 -5.74
C GLN A 15 6.03 -31.30 -6.05
N ARG A 16 6.96 -30.39 -6.35
CA ARG A 16 8.37 -30.69 -6.61
C ARG A 16 9.08 -31.21 -5.37
N GLU A 17 8.79 -30.66 -4.19
CA GLU A 17 9.30 -31.16 -2.91
C GLU A 17 8.80 -32.57 -2.62
N ASN A 18 7.51 -32.84 -2.84
CA ASN A 18 6.94 -34.19 -2.71
C ASN A 18 7.55 -35.17 -3.72
N GLU A 19 7.65 -34.79 -5.00
CA GLU A 19 8.31 -35.56 -6.06
C GLU A 19 9.75 -35.89 -5.64
N LYS A 20 10.51 -34.91 -5.14
CA LYS A 20 11.87 -35.11 -4.64
C LYS A 20 11.91 -36.11 -3.48
N GLN A 21 11.02 -36.01 -2.50
CA GLN A 21 10.98 -36.94 -1.37
C GLN A 21 10.70 -38.38 -1.83
N ASP A 22 9.75 -38.57 -2.75
CA ASP A 22 9.43 -39.90 -3.28
C ASP A 22 10.58 -40.48 -4.14
N LEU A 23 11.26 -39.62 -4.91
CA LEU A 23 12.47 -40.00 -5.66
C LEU A 23 13.63 -40.35 -4.74
N LEU A 24 13.83 -39.63 -3.63
CA LEU A 24 14.87 -39.94 -2.64
C LEU A 24 14.61 -41.29 -1.96
N ARG A 25 13.37 -41.59 -1.57
CA ARG A 25 12.99 -42.93 -1.05
C ARG A 25 13.25 -44.02 -2.09
N SER A 26 12.90 -43.76 -3.35
CA SER A 26 13.14 -44.71 -4.45
C SER A 26 14.64 -44.93 -4.70
N LEU A 27 15.45 -43.88 -4.54
CA LEU A 27 16.90 -43.94 -4.71
C LEU A 27 17.56 -44.85 -3.66
N GLU A 28 17.08 -44.83 -2.42
CA GLU A 28 17.58 -45.73 -1.35
C GLU A 28 17.33 -47.20 -1.70
N VAL A 29 16.15 -47.52 -2.23
CA VAL A 29 15.78 -48.88 -2.69
C VAL A 29 16.59 -49.29 -3.92
N LEU A 30 16.79 -48.40 -4.89
CA LEU A 30 17.54 -48.72 -6.11
C LEU A 30 19.03 -48.94 -5.85
N LYS A 31 19.60 -48.22 -4.89
CA LYS A 31 20.99 -48.41 -4.45
C LYS A 31 21.21 -49.79 -3.83
N SER A 32 20.25 -50.30 -3.06
CA SER A 32 20.35 -51.65 -2.47
C SER A 32 20.22 -52.77 -3.50
N LEU A 33 19.59 -52.50 -4.65
CA LEU A 33 19.41 -53.44 -5.76
C LEU A 33 20.53 -53.41 -6.82
N GLY A 34 21.52 -52.53 -6.69
CA GLY A 34 22.69 -52.47 -7.58
C GLY A 34 22.41 -51.96 -9.02
N ASN A 35 21.26 -51.32 -9.26
CA ASN A 35 20.86 -50.87 -10.60
C ASN A 35 21.41 -49.46 -10.92
N SER A 36 22.63 -49.40 -11.48
CA SER A 36 23.39 -48.16 -11.71
C SER A 36 22.72 -47.19 -12.71
N SER A 37 22.11 -47.71 -13.77
CA SER A 37 21.50 -46.88 -14.82
C SER A 37 20.24 -46.16 -14.33
N THR A 38 19.38 -46.87 -13.60
CA THR A 38 18.16 -46.27 -13.01
C THR A 38 18.51 -45.31 -11.88
N THR A 39 19.53 -45.62 -11.08
CA THR A 39 20.05 -44.74 -10.03
C THR A 39 20.51 -43.40 -10.61
N ASN A 40 21.22 -43.40 -11.74
CA ASN A 40 21.70 -42.18 -12.39
C ASN A 40 20.54 -41.31 -12.93
N LEU A 41 19.49 -41.93 -13.48
CA LEU A 41 18.30 -41.21 -13.96
C LEU A 41 17.55 -40.52 -12.81
N VAL A 42 17.32 -41.23 -11.70
CA VAL A 42 16.67 -40.66 -10.51
C VAL A 42 17.52 -39.52 -9.93
N GLN A 43 18.86 -39.68 -9.85
CA GLN A 43 19.75 -38.60 -9.40
C GLN A 43 19.72 -37.37 -10.31
N ALA A 44 19.68 -37.57 -11.63
CA ALA A 44 19.57 -36.47 -12.58
C ALA A 44 18.26 -35.68 -12.38
N ARG A 45 17.15 -36.39 -12.16
CA ARG A 45 15.86 -35.76 -11.87
C ARG A 45 15.85 -35.01 -10.53
N VAL A 46 16.44 -35.57 -9.48
CA VAL A 46 16.57 -34.87 -8.19
C VAL A 46 17.38 -33.58 -8.35
N LYS A 47 18.48 -33.59 -9.12
CA LYS A 47 19.27 -32.38 -9.41
C LYS A 47 18.48 -31.32 -10.19
N GLU A 48 17.66 -31.74 -11.16
CA GLU A 48 16.78 -30.84 -11.90
C GLU A 48 15.78 -30.16 -10.97
N ILE A 49 15.16 -30.94 -10.06
CA ILE A 49 14.24 -30.41 -9.04
C ILE A 49 14.98 -29.46 -8.10
N ASP A 50 16.17 -29.79 -7.63
CA ASP A 50 16.98 -28.92 -6.77
C ASP A 50 17.31 -27.59 -7.43
N SER A 51 17.69 -27.61 -8.72
CA SER A 51 17.94 -26.40 -9.49
C SER A 51 16.68 -25.54 -9.65
N TRP A 52 15.53 -26.17 -9.87
CA TRP A 52 14.25 -25.47 -9.95
C TRP A 52 13.86 -24.85 -8.60
N LEU A 53 13.99 -25.58 -7.49
CA LEU A 53 13.68 -25.11 -6.14
C LEU A 53 14.60 -23.95 -5.74
N HIS A 54 15.91 -24.04 -6.04
CA HIS A 54 16.85 -22.95 -5.80
C HIS A 54 16.45 -21.68 -6.54
N ARG A 55 16.13 -21.81 -7.83
CA ARG A 55 15.69 -20.67 -8.65
C ARG A 55 14.35 -20.09 -8.20
N PHE A 56 13.44 -20.94 -7.71
CA PHE A 56 12.19 -20.49 -7.09
C PHE A 56 12.47 -19.62 -5.86
N GLU A 57 13.35 -20.06 -4.95
CA GLU A 57 13.71 -19.31 -3.74
C GLU A 57 14.45 -18.01 -4.04
N GLU A 58 15.38 -18.00 -4.99
CA GLU A 58 16.07 -16.78 -5.42
C GLU A 58 15.08 -15.71 -5.90
N LEU A 59 14.03 -16.14 -6.62
CA LEU A 59 13.04 -15.22 -7.18
C LEU A 59 11.93 -14.86 -6.19
N ASN A 60 11.63 -15.72 -5.21
CA ASN A 60 10.41 -15.62 -4.40
C ASN A 60 10.64 -15.69 -2.89
N SER A 61 11.87 -15.67 -2.36
CA SER A 61 12.15 -15.89 -0.92
C SER A 61 11.22 -15.18 0.06
N ASN A 62 10.87 -13.90 -0.16
CA ASN A 62 9.92 -13.19 0.70
C ASN A 62 8.48 -13.74 0.57
N TYR A 63 8.03 -14.06 -0.65
CA TYR A 63 6.75 -14.71 -0.88
C TYR A 63 6.71 -16.13 -0.32
N SER A 64 7.79 -16.91 -0.48
CA SER A 64 7.92 -18.27 0.07
C SER A 64 7.73 -18.26 1.59
N GLN A 65 8.49 -17.41 2.30
CA GLN A 65 8.39 -17.29 3.76
C GLN A 65 6.99 -16.86 4.22
N PHE A 66 6.40 -15.91 3.50
CA PHE A 66 5.03 -15.46 3.75
C PHE A 66 4.02 -16.60 3.58
N MET A 67 4.10 -17.36 2.49
CA MET A 67 3.18 -18.47 2.20
C MET A 67 3.41 -19.67 3.11
N GLU A 68 4.66 -20.03 3.42
CA GLU A 68 4.98 -21.08 4.38
C GLU A 68 4.35 -20.81 5.74
N TYR A 69 4.45 -19.57 6.23
CA TYR A 69 3.80 -19.17 7.47
C TYR A 69 2.26 -19.20 7.37
N LEU A 70 1.71 -18.73 6.25
CA LEU A 70 0.26 -18.70 6.03
C LEU A 70 -0.32 -20.12 5.93
N LEU A 71 0.38 -21.03 5.27
CA LEU A 71 -0.05 -22.41 5.02
C LEU A 71 0.33 -23.37 6.16
N ALA A 72 1.15 -22.96 7.12
CA ALA A 72 1.48 -23.77 8.29
C ALA A 72 0.21 -24.11 9.11
N GLU A 73 0.09 -25.36 9.54
CA GLU A 73 -0.93 -25.76 10.51
C GLU A 73 -0.70 -25.01 11.83
N ASN A 74 -1.78 -24.56 12.47
CA ASN A 74 -1.67 -23.99 13.81
C ASN A 74 -1.26 -25.11 14.76
N VAL A 75 -0.11 -24.97 15.43
CA VAL A 75 0.40 -25.96 16.39
C VAL A 75 -0.60 -26.07 17.53
N SER A 76 -1.27 -27.22 17.64
CA SER A 76 -2.33 -27.49 18.62
C SER A 76 -1.81 -27.85 20.02
N ASP A 77 -0.49 -27.85 20.25
CA ASP A 77 0.10 -28.60 21.37
C ASP A 77 0.44 -27.79 22.64
N VAL A 78 0.01 -26.53 22.75
CA VAL A 78 0.17 -25.79 24.01
C VAL A 78 -1.12 -25.06 24.32
N LYS A 79 -1.57 -25.12 25.58
CA LYS A 79 -2.66 -24.31 26.16
C LYS A 79 -2.47 -22.82 25.84
N THR A 80 -2.83 -22.40 24.64
CA THR A 80 -2.70 -21.03 24.15
C THR A 80 -4.03 -20.33 24.34
N THR A 81 -3.99 -19.11 24.87
CA THR A 81 -5.19 -18.27 25.04
C THR A 81 -5.70 -17.82 23.67
N GLN A 82 -6.99 -17.51 23.52
CA GLN A 82 -7.55 -17.00 22.26
C GLN A 82 -6.78 -15.79 21.70
N THR A 83 -6.28 -14.92 22.58
CA THR A 83 -5.47 -13.75 22.23
C THR A 83 -4.16 -14.13 21.54
N SER A 84 -3.41 -15.09 22.12
CA SER A 84 -2.14 -15.57 21.53
C SER A 84 -2.35 -16.25 20.17
N LEU A 85 -3.46 -16.96 20.00
CA LEU A 85 -3.78 -17.66 18.75
C LEU A 85 -4.12 -16.65 17.63
N TYR A 86 -4.84 -15.57 17.97
CA TYR A 86 -5.09 -14.48 17.04
C TYR A 86 -3.81 -13.78 16.60
N GLU A 87 -2.84 -13.60 17.49
CA GLU A 87 -1.56 -12.95 17.19
C GLU A 87 -0.74 -13.69 16.12
N HIS A 88 -0.69 -15.02 16.19
CA HIS A 88 0.06 -15.86 15.26
C HIS A 88 -0.62 -16.14 13.91
N CYS A 89 -1.82 -15.59 13.66
CA CYS A 89 -2.59 -15.92 12.46
C CYS A 89 -2.65 -14.78 11.42
N LYS A 90 -1.83 -13.73 11.55
CA LYS A 90 -1.92 -12.51 10.73
C LYS A 90 -0.68 -12.32 9.88
N VAL A 91 -0.87 -11.98 8.60
CA VAL A 91 0.18 -11.58 7.67
C VAL A 91 -0.25 -10.36 6.88
N LEU A 92 0.70 -9.65 6.26
CA LEU A 92 0.44 -8.42 5.51
C LEU A 92 1.07 -8.47 4.11
N ILE A 93 0.29 -8.10 3.10
CA ILE A 93 0.78 -7.74 1.77
C ILE A 93 0.78 -6.23 1.66
N THR A 94 1.93 -5.64 1.32
CA THR A 94 2.04 -4.19 1.19
C THR A 94 2.72 -3.77 -0.08
N ALA A 95 2.18 -2.72 -0.70
CA ALA A 95 2.78 -2.03 -1.82
C ALA A 95 2.07 -0.69 -2.03
N PRO A 96 2.73 0.31 -2.63
CA PRO A 96 2.06 1.52 -3.10
C PRO A 96 0.86 1.23 -4.01
N CYS A 97 -0.02 2.22 -4.18
CA CYS A 97 -1.14 2.13 -5.12
C CYS A 97 -0.65 1.77 -6.53
N GLN A 98 -1.44 0.99 -7.28
CA GLN A 98 -1.16 0.66 -8.68
C GLN A 98 0.11 -0.19 -8.98
N VAL A 99 0.68 -0.87 -7.97
CA VAL A 99 1.84 -1.79 -8.15
C VAL A 99 1.42 -3.23 -8.50
N GLY A 100 0.20 -3.66 -8.16
CA GLY A 100 -0.28 -5.01 -8.47
C GLY A 100 -0.90 -5.80 -7.31
N LYS A 101 -1.30 -5.14 -6.21
CA LYS A 101 -1.90 -5.79 -5.03
C LYS A 101 -3.07 -6.74 -5.35
N THR A 102 -3.93 -6.39 -6.32
CA THR A 102 -5.02 -7.28 -6.74
C THR A 102 -4.52 -8.61 -7.30
N ASN A 103 -3.41 -8.60 -8.08
CA ASN A 103 -2.82 -9.84 -8.59
C ASN A 103 -2.18 -10.64 -7.44
N ALA A 104 -1.57 -9.97 -6.46
CA ALA A 104 -1.06 -10.62 -5.26
C ALA A 104 -2.17 -11.32 -4.46
N ILE A 105 -3.34 -10.68 -4.31
CA ILE A 105 -4.54 -11.31 -3.71
C ILE A 105 -4.90 -12.60 -4.47
N ILE A 106 -5.00 -12.53 -5.80
CA ILE A 106 -5.36 -13.68 -6.64
C ILE A 106 -4.34 -14.82 -6.51
N ASN A 107 -3.04 -14.51 -6.45
CA ASN A 107 -1.98 -15.51 -6.25
C ASN A 107 -2.12 -16.22 -4.90
N VAL A 108 -2.39 -15.47 -3.82
CA VAL A 108 -2.63 -16.07 -2.49
C VAL A 108 -3.89 -16.92 -2.49
N VAL A 109 -4.97 -16.45 -3.14
CA VAL A 109 -6.22 -17.23 -3.28
C VAL A 109 -5.94 -18.56 -3.97
N ARG A 110 -5.24 -18.53 -5.11
CA ARG A 110 -4.87 -19.74 -5.87
C ARG A 110 -4.08 -20.71 -5.00
N ASP A 111 -3.05 -20.24 -4.32
CA ASP A 111 -2.16 -21.09 -3.54
C ASP A 111 -2.85 -21.62 -2.26
N CYS A 112 -3.80 -20.87 -1.68
CA CYS A 112 -4.68 -21.35 -0.61
C CYS A 112 -5.64 -22.44 -1.08
N VAL A 113 -6.34 -22.23 -2.20
CA VAL A 113 -7.29 -23.22 -2.77
C VAL A 113 -6.56 -24.50 -3.16
N ALA A 114 -5.40 -24.39 -3.80
CA ALA A 114 -4.54 -25.52 -4.13
C ALA A 114 -4.08 -26.32 -2.88
N SER A 115 -4.05 -25.67 -1.72
CA SER A 115 -3.72 -26.27 -0.42
C SER A 115 -4.95 -26.74 0.37
N GLY A 116 -6.15 -26.70 -0.22
CA GLY A 116 -7.41 -27.10 0.42
C GLY A 116 -7.92 -26.10 1.47
N ILE A 117 -7.54 -24.82 1.37
CA ILE A 117 -7.96 -23.76 2.30
C ILE A 117 -9.03 -22.90 1.63
N SER A 118 -10.20 -22.81 2.25
CA SER A 118 -11.26 -21.92 1.77
C SER A 118 -10.93 -20.46 2.07
N VAL A 119 -11.37 -19.55 1.20
CA VAL A 119 -11.00 -18.13 1.27
C VAL A 119 -12.22 -17.23 1.36
N VAL A 120 -12.17 -16.25 2.26
CA VAL A 120 -13.10 -15.12 2.32
C VAL A 120 -12.33 -13.86 1.95
N ILE A 121 -12.79 -13.14 0.93
CA ILE A 121 -12.16 -11.88 0.49
C ILE A 121 -13.11 -10.73 0.81
N SER A 122 -12.67 -9.82 1.67
CA SER A 122 -13.39 -8.58 1.96
C SER A 122 -12.75 -7.42 1.21
N SER A 123 -13.56 -6.60 0.55
CA SER A 123 -13.15 -5.28 0.06
C SER A 123 -13.79 -4.15 0.88
N ASP A 124 -13.36 -2.90 0.69
CA ASP A 124 -14.05 -1.73 1.22
C ASP A 124 -15.56 -1.76 0.86
N ASN A 125 -16.39 -1.01 1.58
CA ASN A 125 -17.85 -0.99 1.44
C ASN A 125 -18.30 -0.23 0.17
N LYS A 126 -17.73 -0.58 -0.98
CA LYS A 126 -18.02 -0.07 -2.32
C LYS A 126 -18.17 -1.19 -3.33
N LYS A 127 -19.38 -1.33 -3.85
CA LYS A 127 -19.74 -2.39 -4.80
C LYS A 127 -18.86 -2.43 -6.06
N ASP A 128 -18.44 -1.28 -6.57
CA ASP A 128 -17.62 -1.20 -7.78
C ASP A 128 -16.24 -1.85 -7.60
N GLN A 129 -15.63 -1.68 -6.43
CA GLN A 129 -14.33 -2.30 -6.14
C GLN A 129 -14.44 -3.82 -6.04
N MET A 130 -15.44 -4.32 -5.29
CA MET A 130 -15.71 -5.75 -5.18
C MET A 130 -16.00 -6.36 -6.56
N SER A 131 -16.79 -5.67 -7.40
CA SER A 131 -17.14 -6.14 -8.74
C SER A 131 -15.90 -6.23 -9.65
N GLN A 132 -14.98 -5.26 -9.56
CA GLN A 132 -13.72 -5.29 -10.29
C GLN A 132 -12.80 -6.42 -9.83
N LEU A 133 -12.68 -6.63 -8.51
CA LEU A 133 -11.92 -7.72 -7.92
C LEU A 133 -12.49 -9.08 -8.36
N PHE A 134 -13.80 -9.27 -8.24
CA PHE A 134 -14.47 -10.51 -8.61
C PHE A 134 -14.33 -10.82 -10.10
N ARG A 135 -14.48 -9.83 -10.99
CA ARG A 135 -14.29 -10.01 -12.44
C ARG A 135 -12.86 -10.47 -12.78
N ARG A 136 -11.85 -9.97 -12.06
CA ARG A 136 -10.45 -10.41 -12.23
C ARG A 136 -10.21 -11.81 -11.67
N LEU A 137 -10.84 -12.14 -10.54
CA LEU A 137 -10.80 -13.47 -9.97
C LEU A 137 -11.39 -14.51 -10.94
N VAL A 138 -12.58 -14.26 -11.50
CA VAL A 138 -13.21 -15.15 -12.49
C VAL A 138 -12.29 -15.38 -13.69
N LYS A 139 -11.65 -14.34 -14.22
CA LYS A 139 -10.66 -14.50 -15.30
C LYS A 139 -9.47 -15.38 -14.90
N ALA A 140 -9.01 -15.28 -13.66
CA ALA A 140 -7.93 -16.12 -13.15
C ALA A 140 -8.38 -17.58 -12.98
N VAL A 141 -9.64 -17.82 -12.61
CA VAL A 141 -10.26 -19.14 -12.55
C VAL A 141 -10.26 -19.80 -13.92
N ASP A 142 -10.68 -19.07 -14.96
CA ASP A 142 -10.65 -19.56 -16.35
C ASP A 142 -9.22 -19.91 -16.81
N THR A 143 -8.21 -19.19 -16.31
CA THR A 143 -6.80 -19.40 -16.67
C THR A 143 -6.17 -20.58 -15.90
N HIS A 144 -6.69 -20.89 -14.71
CA HIS A 144 -6.16 -21.91 -13.80
C HIS A 144 -7.24 -22.91 -13.39
N GLU A 145 -8.02 -23.38 -14.36
CA GLU A 145 -9.20 -24.23 -14.14
C GLU A 145 -8.88 -25.45 -13.27
N ASP A 146 -7.73 -26.11 -13.48
CA ASP A 146 -7.30 -27.28 -12.71
C ASP A 146 -7.22 -27.03 -11.20
N VAL A 147 -6.81 -25.82 -10.78
CA VAL A 147 -6.70 -25.44 -9.36
C VAL A 147 -8.08 -25.17 -8.77
N PHE A 148 -8.96 -24.54 -9.53
CA PHE A 148 -10.27 -24.07 -9.06
C PHE A 148 -11.43 -25.02 -9.37
N ARG A 149 -11.18 -26.15 -10.05
CA ARG A 149 -12.20 -27.13 -10.45
C ARG A 149 -13.08 -27.60 -9.29
N ASP A 150 -12.49 -27.75 -8.11
CA ASP A 150 -13.15 -28.18 -6.87
C ASP A 150 -13.33 -27.03 -5.87
N CYS A 151 -13.62 -25.83 -6.41
CA CYS A 151 -13.79 -24.60 -5.64
C CYS A 151 -15.08 -23.86 -6.01
N PHE A 152 -15.93 -23.62 -5.00
CA PHE A 152 -17.13 -22.81 -5.18
C PHE A 152 -16.84 -21.32 -5.05
N ILE A 153 -17.06 -20.54 -6.11
CA ILE A 153 -16.67 -19.12 -6.15
C ILE A 153 -17.91 -18.24 -6.28
N THR A 154 -18.11 -17.32 -5.33
CA THR A 154 -19.32 -16.48 -5.30
C THR A 154 -19.11 -15.13 -4.63
N THR A 155 -20.12 -14.28 -4.72
CA THR A 155 -20.26 -13.05 -3.91
C THR A 155 -21.49 -13.15 -3.02
N VAL A 156 -21.51 -12.44 -1.89
CA VAL A 156 -22.65 -12.47 -0.95
C VAL A 156 -23.96 -11.99 -1.58
N ASP A 157 -23.88 -11.10 -2.58
CA ASP A 157 -25.07 -10.58 -3.29
C ASP A 157 -25.57 -11.53 -4.40
N ASN A 158 -24.84 -12.62 -4.70
CA ASN A 158 -25.22 -13.59 -5.71
C ASN A 158 -26.30 -14.53 -5.17
N LYS A 159 -27.31 -14.85 -5.99
CA LYS A 159 -28.36 -15.81 -5.63
C LYS A 159 -27.80 -17.18 -5.22
N ASN A 160 -26.70 -17.60 -5.84
CA ASN A 160 -26.05 -18.88 -5.54
C ASN A 160 -25.43 -18.93 -4.15
N PHE A 161 -25.20 -17.78 -3.49
CA PHE A 161 -24.67 -17.73 -2.13
C PHE A 161 -25.61 -18.38 -1.11
N GLU A 162 -26.92 -18.35 -1.33
CA GLU A 162 -27.85 -18.94 -0.38
C GLU A 162 -27.72 -20.47 -0.28
N ASN A 163 -27.40 -21.13 -1.39
CA ASN A 163 -27.29 -22.58 -1.50
C ASN A 163 -25.85 -23.09 -1.29
N ILE A 164 -24.93 -22.24 -0.82
CA ILE A 164 -23.52 -22.61 -0.67
C ILE A 164 -23.30 -23.81 0.25
N VAL A 165 -24.11 -23.97 1.31
CA VAL A 165 -23.97 -25.09 2.26
C VAL A 165 -24.21 -26.41 1.53
N GLU A 166 -25.34 -26.53 0.83
CA GLU A 166 -25.71 -27.71 0.02
C GLU A 166 -24.62 -28.00 -1.03
N LYS A 167 -24.14 -26.98 -1.73
CA LYS A 167 -23.09 -27.11 -2.74
C LYS A 167 -21.76 -27.64 -2.18
N MET A 168 -21.39 -27.22 -0.98
CA MET A 168 -20.19 -27.70 -0.31
C MET A 168 -20.34 -29.13 0.23
N GLU A 169 -21.57 -29.59 0.48
CA GLU A 169 -21.84 -30.97 0.91
C GLU A 169 -21.77 -31.97 -0.25
N GLU A 170 -22.16 -31.53 -1.45
CA GLU A 170 -22.35 -32.42 -2.60
C GLU A 170 -21.23 -32.34 -3.66
N GLU A 171 -20.70 -31.14 -3.92
CA GLU A 171 -19.96 -30.85 -5.17
C GLU A 171 -18.55 -30.31 -4.95
N TYR A 172 -18.28 -29.58 -3.86
CA TYR A 172 -17.05 -28.79 -3.72
C TYR A 172 -16.32 -29.01 -2.40
N SER A 173 -15.00 -29.01 -2.43
CA SER A 173 -14.17 -29.16 -1.23
C SER A 173 -13.59 -27.85 -0.67
N THR A 174 -13.60 -26.77 -1.46
CA THR A 174 -13.20 -25.42 -1.02
C THR A 174 -14.16 -24.35 -1.55
N PHE A 175 -14.10 -23.14 -0.99
CA PHE A 175 -14.85 -21.99 -1.50
C PHE A 175 -13.99 -20.72 -1.56
N VAL A 176 -14.39 -19.78 -2.42
CA VAL A 176 -13.98 -18.38 -2.39
C VAL A 176 -15.21 -17.49 -2.33
N ILE A 177 -15.38 -16.75 -1.24
CA ILE A 177 -16.52 -15.83 -1.04
C ILE A 177 -16.01 -14.39 -1.01
N CYS A 178 -16.48 -13.55 -1.94
CA CYS A 178 -16.23 -12.12 -1.89
C CYS A 178 -17.37 -11.37 -1.16
N CYS A 179 -17.01 -10.50 -0.22
CA CYS A 179 -17.93 -9.65 0.52
C CYS A 179 -17.42 -8.21 0.67
N LEU A 180 -18.33 -7.31 1.03
CA LEU A 180 -18.07 -5.94 1.42
C LEU A 180 -17.80 -5.86 2.93
N ASP A 181 -16.93 -4.94 3.35
CA ASP A 181 -16.67 -4.61 4.77
C ASP A 181 -17.86 -3.87 5.41
N ASN A 182 -18.97 -4.59 5.61
CA ASN A 182 -20.13 -4.12 6.35
C ASN A 182 -20.72 -5.23 7.23
N LYS A 183 -21.40 -4.80 8.30
CA LYS A 183 -21.98 -5.69 9.32
C LYS A 183 -22.80 -6.84 8.70
N THR A 184 -23.67 -6.51 7.75
CA THR A 184 -24.64 -7.46 7.20
C THR A 184 -23.96 -8.57 6.42
N GLN A 185 -23.04 -8.23 5.51
CA GLN A 185 -22.38 -9.25 4.69
C GLN A 185 -21.39 -10.07 5.51
N ILE A 186 -20.63 -9.46 6.43
CA ILE A 186 -19.70 -10.20 7.29
C ILE A 186 -20.44 -11.23 8.14
N GLN A 187 -21.59 -10.85 8.72
CA GLN A 187 -22.43 -11.74 9.52
C GLN A 187 -22.96 -12.92 8.68
N LYS A 188 -23.50 -12.65 7.48
CA LYS A 188 -23.97 -13.70 6.57
C LYS A 188 -22.88 -14.69 6.17
N VAL A 189 -21.68 -14.20 5.87
CA VAL A 189 -20.54 -15.07 5.53
C VAL A 189 -20.18 -15.95 6.71
N TYR A 190 -20.06 -15.39 7.92
CA TYR A 190 -19.79 -16.18 9.12
C TYR A 190 -20.83 -17.29 9.32
N GLU A 191 -22.12 -16.98 9.21
CA GLU A 191 -23.21 -17.97 9.38
C GLU A 191 -23.10 -19.13 8.39
N LYS A 192 -22.81 -18.84 7.11
CA LYS A 192 -22.64 -19.90 6.10
C LYS A 192 -21.36 -20.71 6.33
N VAL A 193 -20.25 -20.04 6.69
CA VAL A 193 -18.98 -20.71 7.01
C VAL A 193 -19.15 -21.64 8.21
N ASP A 194 -19.77 -21.16 9.29
CA ASP A 194 -20.05 -21.97 10.48
C ASP A 194 -20.96 -23.16 10.16
N ALA A 195 -21.98 -22.97 9.31
CA ALA A 195 -22.85 -24.07 8.88
C ALA A 195 -22.09 -25.15 8.10
N ILE A 196 -21.29 -24.76 7.09
CA ILE A 196 -20.49 -25.67 6.25
C ILE A 196 -19.58 -26.57 7.12
N TYR A 197 -18.93 -26.00 8.14
CA TYR A 197 -17.98 -26.74 8.96
C TYR A 197 -18.60 -27.46 10.17
N ARG A 198 -19.91 -27.33 10.37
CA ARG A 198 -20.67 -28.16 11.33
C ARG A 198 -21.29 -29.40 10.69
N THR A 199 -21.29 -29.52 9.36
CA THR A 199 -21.88 -30.69 8.69
C THR A 199 -21.07 -31.95 9.01
N PRO A 200 -21.72 -33.09 9.35
CA PRO A 200 -21.03 -34.36 9.65
C PRO A 200 -20.11 -34.90 8.55
N SER A 201 -20.29 -34.47 7.30
CA SER A 201 -19.46 -34.80 6.15
C SER A 201 -18.12 -34.06 6.12
N ALA A 202 -17.93 -33.03 6.96
CA ALA A 202 -16.69 -32.29 7.08
C ALA A 202 -15.60 -33.13 7.77
N THR A 203 -15.00 -34.05 7.01
CA THR A 203 -13.89 -34.92 7.44
C THR A 203 -12.54 -34.20 7.51
N ARG A 204 -12.49 -32.89 7.16
CA ARG A 204 -11.27 -32.07 7.12
C ARG A 204 -11.19 -31.13 8.32
N LYS A 205 -9.99 -30.94 8.87
CA LYS A 205 -9.65 -29.77 9.71
C LYS A 205 -10.11 -28.52 8.97
N ALA A 206 -11.12 -27.84 9.50
CA ALA A 206 -11.71 -26.66 8.88
C ALA A 206 -10.67 -25.52 8.80
N ARG A 207 -10.25 -25.14 7.59
CA ARG A 207 -9.23 -24.11 7.35
C ARG A 207 -9.80 -22.99 6.50
N VAL A 208 -9.78 -21.78 7.06
CA VAL A 208 -10.29 -20.57 6.40
C VAL A 208 -9.24 -19.47 6.40
N CYS A 209 -8.99 -18.88 5.24
CA CYS A 209 -8.17 -17.68 5.08
C CYS A 209 -9.07 -16.46 4.83
N ILE A 210 -8.98 -15.43 5.67
CA ILE A 210 -9.64 -14.15 5.45
C ILE A 210 -8.64 -13.18 4.84
N ILE A 211 -8.93 -12.68 3.64
CA ILE A 211 -8.17 -11.63 2.99
C ILE A 211 -8.94 -10.31 3.12
N ASN A 212 -8.37 -9.32 3.80
CA ASN A 212 -8.93 -7.98 3.92
C ASN A 212 -8.17 -7.04 2.98
N ASP A 213 -8.78 -6.74 1.82
CA ASP A 213 -8.31 -5.68 0.90
C ASP A 213 -8.61 -4.29 1.46
N GLU A 214 -7.73 -3.33 1.19
CA GLU A 214 -7.68 -2.03 1.87
C GLU A 214 -7.70 -2.23 3.40
N GLY A 215 -6.78 -3.05 3.92
CA GLY A 215 -6.74 -3.47 5.33
C GLY A 215 -6.73 -2.31 6.33
N ASP A 216 -6.23 -1.15 5.92
CA ASP A 216 -6.26 0.09 6.70
C ASP A 216 -7.69 0.65 6.89
N THR A 217 -8.65 0.28 6.05
CA THR A 217 -10.08 0.60 6.22
C THR A 217 -10.77 -0.31 7.23
N THR A 218 -10.33 -1.56 7.33
CA THR A 218 -10.97 -2.61 8.13
C THR A 218 -10.75 -2.36 9.63
N THR A 219 -9.59 -1.81 10.00
CA THR A 219 -9.23 -1.47 11.38
C THR A 219 -9.84 -0.13 11.80
N LYS A 220 -11.00 -0.14 12.47
CA LYS A 220 -11.75 1.10 12.78
C LYS A 220 -11.62 1.55 14.24
N ALA A 221 -11.13 0.68 15.11
CA ALA A 221 -10.86 0.95 16.51
C ALA A 221 -9.54 0.31 16.97
N ARG A 222 -8.99 0.81 18.08
CA ARG A 222 -7.71 0.36 18.65
C ARG A 222 -7.74 -1.09 19.12
N ASN A 223 -8.78 -1.50 19.84
CA ASN A 223 -8.89 -2.89 20.30
C ASN A 223 -9.37 -3.77 19.13
N VAL A 224 -8.52 -4.72 18.75
CA VAL A 224 -8.67 -5.60 17.58
C VAL A 224 -8.93 -7.07 17.95
N SER A 225 -9.10 -7.37 19.25
CA SER A 225 -9.25 -8.72 19.80
C SER A 225 -10.58 -8.94 20.52
N GLU A 226 -11.18 -7.88 21.06
CA GLU A 226 -12.41 -7.96 21.85
C GLU A 226 -13.52 -7.05 21.32
N VAL A 227 -14.74 -7.53 21.48
CA VAL A 227 -15.94 -6.80 21.07
C VAL A 227 -16.28 -5.76 22.14
N VAL A 228 -16.09 -4.49 21.80
CA VAL A 228 -16.45 -3.35 22.66
C VAL A 228 -17.65 -2.63 22.09
N SER A 229 -18.65 -2.32 22.92
CA SER A 229 -19.94 -1.74 22.50
C SER A 229 -19.82 -0.41 21.72
N SER A 230 -18.80 0.40 22.01
CA SER A 230 -18.55 1.68 21.35
C SER A 230 -17.91 1.56 19.96
N HIS A 231 -17.43 0.37 19.57
CA HIS A 231 -16.76 0.18 18.28
C HIS A 231 -17.72 0.25 17.08
N PRO A 232 -17.21 0.58 15.88
CA PRO A 232 -17.98 0.44 14.65
C PRO A 232 -18.44 -1.00 14.40
N GLU A 233 -19.66 -1.16 13.89
CA GLU A 233 -20.30 -2.48 13.78
C GLU A 233 -19.54 -3.48 12.90
N SER A 234 -18.97 -3.07 11.76
CA SER A 234 -18.21 -4.01 10.92
C SER A 234 -16.92 -4.49 11.59
N HIS A 235 -16.28 -3.62 12.39
CA HIS A 235 -15.10 -3.96 13.18
C HIS A 235 -15.45 -5.01 14.25
N LYS A 236 -16.57 -4.83 14.97
CA LYS A 236 -17.09 -5.85 15.91
C LYS A 236 -17.31 -7.19 15.21
N LYS A 237 -17.92 -7.18 14.01
CA LYS A 237 -18.22 -8.40 13.27
C LYS A 237 -16.98 -9.16 12.80
N TRP A 238 -15.90 -8.48 12.43
CA TRP A 238 -14.65 -9.18 12.16
C TRP A 238 -14.06 -9.84 13.41
N ILE A 239 -14.10 -9.17 14.56
CA ILE A 239 -13.65 -9.75 15.83
C ILE A 239 -14.51 -10.97 16.19
N GLU A 240 -15.84 -10.85 16.09
CA GLU A 240 -16.76 -11.96 16.34
C GLU A 240 -16.51 -13.14 15.39
N PHE A 241 -16.33 -12.88 14.10
CA PHE A 241 -16.05 -13.92 13.11
C PHE A 241 -14.80 -14.70 13.55
N VAL A 242 -13.68 -14.00 13.76
CA VAL A 242 -12.41 -14.62 14.10
C VAL A 242 -12.51 -15.40 15.41
N ASN A 243 -13.02 -14.78 16.48
CA ASN A 243 -13.07 -15.41 17.80
C ASN A 243 -14.00 -16.64 17.82
N LYS A 244 -15.15 -16.57 17.15
CA LYS A 244 -16.09 -17.70 17.08
C LYS A 244 -15.57 -18.84 16.21
N THR A 245 -14.88 -18.52 15.13
CA THR A 245 -14.24 -19.52 14.25
C THR A 245 -13.17 -20.29 15.02
N ILE A 246 -12.32 -19.58 15.78
CA ILE A 246 -11.31 -20.21 16.65
C ILE A 246 -11.98 -21.05 17.75
N SER A 247 -13.03 -20.54 18.40
CA SER A 247 -13.73 -21.30 19.46
C SER A 247 -14.39 -22.58 18.94
N ASN A 248 -14.75 -22.61 17.66
CA ASN A 248 -15.33 -23.78 17.00
C ASN A 248 -14.26 -24.77 16.50
N GLY A 249 -12.99 -24.57 16.88
CA GLY A 249 -11.89 -25.47 16.52
C GLY A 249 -11.41 -25.32 15.08
N MET A 250 -11.84 -24.27 14.37
CA MET A 250 -11.42 -24.01 13.00
C MET A 250 -10.08 -23.25 13.00
N SER A 251 -9.20 -23.62 12.05
CA SER A 251 -7.98 -22.86 11.78
C SER A 251 -8.31 -21.66 10.92
N ILE A 252 -8.04 -20.46 11.45
CA ILE A 252 -8.25 -19.21 10.73
C ILE A 252 -6.92 -18.51 10.50
N LYS A 253 -6.73 -18.01 9.29
CA LYS A 253 -5.61 -17.14 8.92
C LYS A 253 -6.15 -15.83 8.38
N ARG A 254 -5.40 -14.74 8.55
CA ARG A 254 -5.81 -13.41 8.15
C ARG A 254 -4.70 -12.71 7.37
N VAL A 255 -5.00 -12.33 6.14
CA VAL A 255 -4.12 -11.59 5.25
C VAL A 255 -4.65 -10.17 5.13
N PHE A 256 -3.89 -9.20 5.60
CA PHE A 256 -4.19 -7.80 5.33
C PHE A 256 -3.51 -7.37 4.03
N VAL A 257 -4.18 -6.58 3.21
CA VAL A 257 -3.60 -6.02 1.99
C VAL A 257 -3.77 -4.51 2.03
N SER A 258 -2.67 -3.76 2.08
CA SER A 258 -2.74 -2.31 2.28
C SER A 258 -1.68 -1.55 1.48
N ALA A 259 -2.03 -0.32 1.05
CA ALA A 259 -1.06 0.65 0.56
C ALA A 259 -0.44 1.50 1.69
N THR A 260 -1.11 1.54 2.84
CA THR A 260 -0.76 2.33 4.00
C THR A 260 -0.72 1.40 5.21
N PRO A 261 0.44 0.73 5.45
CA PRO A 261 0.51 -0.42 6.33
C PRO A 261 0.58 -0.06 7.81
N GLU A 262 0.85 1.20 8.17
CA GLU A 262 1.16 1.62 9.54
C GLU A 262 0.10 1.19 10.56
N ASN A 263 -1.19 1.33 10.27
CA ASN A 263 -2.21 0.91 11.23
C ASN A 263 -2.29 -0.62 11.39
N VAL A 264 -2.02 -1.39 10.33
CA VAL A 264 -1.92 -2.85 10.39
C VAL A 264 -0.68 -3.26 11.17
N VAL A 265 0.47 -2.65 10.89
CA VAL A 265 1.74 -2.94 11.57
C VAL A 265 1.63 -2.69 13.08
N TYR A 266 1.17 -1.51 13.49
CA TYR A 266 1.15 -1.12 14.91
C TYR A 266 0.00 -1.75 15.71
N LEU A 267 -1.19 -1.95 15.11
CA LEU A 267 -2.35 -2.51 15.83
C LEU A 267 -2.50 -4.02 15.67
N HIS A 268 -2.33 -4.52 14.44
CA HIS A 268 -2.49 -5.94 14.15
C HIS A 268 -1.19 -6.73 14.29
N LYS A 269 -0.01 -6.12 14.19
CA LYS A 269 1.29 -6.79 14.36
C LYS A 269 1.38 -8.10 13.52
N PRO A 270 1.31 -8.01 12.19
CA PRO A 270 1.33 -9.19 11.32
C PRO A 270 2.69 -9.89 11.41
N ALA A 271 2.71 -11.20 11.63
CA ALA A 271 3.95 -11.94 11.87
C ALA A 271 4.94 -11.84 10.70
N TYR A 272 4.43 -11.82 9.46
CA TYR A 272 5.22 -11.65 8.24
C TYR A 272 4.61 -10.63 7.29
N VAL A 273 5.49 -9.94 6.57
CA VAL A 273 5.13 -8.96 5.54
C VAL A 273 5.68 -9.40 4.19
N TRP A 274 4.79 -9.49 3.20
CA TRP A 274 5.17 -9.59 1.79
C TRP A 274 5.10 -8.22 1.15
N GLU A 275 6.28 -7.65 0.88
CA GLU A 275 6.37 -6.40 0.14
C GLU A 275 6.45 -6.70 -1.36
N LEU A 276 5.52 -6.14 -2.15
CA LEU A 276 5.54 -6.38 -3.59
C LEU A 276 6.67 -5.56 -4.25
N PRO A 277 7.40 -6.16 -5.22
CA PRO A 277 8.44 -5.44 -5.94
C PRO A 277 7.84 -4.25 -6.69
N ILE A 278 8.42 -3.08 -6.50
CA ILE A 278 8.00 -1.86 -7.20
C ILE A 278 8.67 -1.87 -8.59
N PRO A 279 7.90 -1.86 -9.69
CA PRO A 279 8.46 -1.88 -11.03
C PRO A 279 9.23 -0.59 -11.33
N SER A 280 10.27 -0.66 -12.16
CA SER A 280 11.09 0.50 -12.56
C SER A 280 10.28 1.60 -13.27
N THR A 281 9.16 1.23 -13.89
CA THR A 281 8.19 2.14 -14.52
C THR A 281 7.29 2.85 -13.52
N TYR A 282 7.38 2.56 -12.22
CA TYR A 282 6.56 3.23 -11.23
C TYR A 282 6.99 4.69 -11.04
N VAL A 283 6.02 5.59 -11.10
CA VAL A 283 6.18 7.01 -10.76
C VAL A 283 5.76 7.20 -9.31
N SER A 284 6.74 7.45 -8.45
CA SER A 284 6.61 7.65 -7.01
C SER A 284 6.53 9.13 -6.62
N ASN A 285 6.34 9.38 -5.32
CA ASN A 285 6.14 10.71 -4.75
C ASN A 285 7.31 11.68 -5.00
N ASP A 286 8.55 11.19 -5.08
CA ASP A 286 9.76 11.96 -5.38
C ASP A 286 9.78 12.53 -6.82
N LYS A 287 8.97 11.96 -7.72
CA LYS A 287 8.84 12.42 -9.12
C LYS A 287 7.66 13.39 -9.32
N ILE A 288 6.95 13.75 -8.26
CA ILE A 288 5.86 14.75 -8.33
C ILE A 288 6.45 16.16 -8.28
N HIS A 289 6.18 16.95 -9.31
CA HIS A 289 6.47 18.37 -9.30
C HIS A 289 5.39 19.13 -8.49
N PHE A 290 5.80 19.64 -7.35
CA PHE A 290 4.96 20.44 -6.46
C PHE A 290 4.93 21.91 -6.89
N THR A 291 3.75 22.51 -6.87
CA THR A 291 3.55 23.96 -6.97
C THR A 291 2.64 24.41 -5.84
N GLU A 292 3.13 25.31 -5.00
CA GLU A 292 2.34 25.85 -3.90
C GLU A 292 1.14 26.63 -4.43
N GLN A 293 -0.04 26.30 -3.91
CA GLN A 293 -1.30 26.96 -4.24
C GLN A 293 -2.10 27.23 -2.96
N ASN A 294 -2.30 28.51 -2.66
CA ASN A 294 -3.06 28.98 -1.49
C ASN A 294 -4.46 29.51 -1.88
N GLU A 295 -4.60 30.05 -3.09
CA GLU A 295 -5.87 30.57 -3.63
C GLU A 295 -6.60 29.51 -4.46
N TYR A 296 -7.88 29.26 -4.19
CA TYR A 296 -8.67 28.26 -4.91
C TYR A 296 -9.96 28.86 -5.49
N ASP A 297 -9.99 30.17 -5.70
CA ASP A 297 -11.07 30.78 -6.45
C ASP A 297 -11.04 30.34 -7.93
N ASN A 298 -12.17 30.55 -8.61
CA ASN A 298 -12.34 30.13 -9.99
C ASN A 298 -11.26 30.71 -10.93
N LYS A 299 -10.80 31.96 -10.73
CA LYS A 299 -9.82 32.60 -11.61
C LYS A 299 -8.43 31.97 -11.43
N ALA A 300 -8.02 31.68 -10.19
CA ALA A 300 -6.80 30.97 -9.90
C ALA A 300 -6.80 29.56 -10.51
N VAL A 301 -7.89 28.80 -10.29
CA VAL A 301 -8.03 27.43 -10.81
C VAL A 301 -8.04 27.41 -12.35
N LEU A 302 -8.77 28.32 -13.01
CA LEU A 302 -8.79 28.39 -14.48
C LEU A 302 -7.41 28.71 -15.09
N LYS A 303 -6.60 29.53 -14.42
CA LYS A 303 -5.21 29.78 -14.85
C LYS A 303 -4.36 28.50 -14.78
N ILE A 304 -4.49 27.73 -13.69
CA ILE A 304 -3.80 26.45 -13.54
C ILE A 304 -4.24 25.49 -14.66
N ILE A 305 -5.55 25.32 -14.86
CA ILE A 305 -6.10 24.44 -15.90
C ILE A 305 -5.56 24.85 -17.28
N LYS A 306 -5.61 26.13 -17.64
CA LYS A 306 -5.13 26.63 -18.94
C LYS A 306 -3.63 26.34 -19.16
N ARG A 307 -2.81 26.56 -18.12
CA ARG A 307 -1.38 26.22 -18.16
C ARG A 307 -1.18 24.72 -18.39
N GLU A 308 -1.89 23.90 -17.63
CA GLU A 308 -1.76 22.44 -17.66
C GLU A 308 -2.27 21.83 -18.98
N VAL A 309 -3.29 22.42 -19.61
CA VAL A 309 -3.73 22.09 -20.97
C VAL A 309 -2.65 22.44 -22.00
N GLY A 310 -2.01 23.59 -21.87
CA GLY A 310 -0.90 24.00 -22.76
C GLY A 310 0.24 22.98 -22.75
N LEU A 311 0.63 22.51 -21.56
CA LEU A 311 1.67 21.49 -21.40
C LEU A 311 1.24 20.12 -21.98
N ARG A 312 -0.03 19.74 -21.82
CA ARG A 312 -0.55 18.40 -22.21
C ARG A 312 -1.11 18.30 -23.61
N ARG A 313 -1.03 19.36 -24.42
CA ARG A 313 -1.68 19.38 -25.75
C ARG A 313 -1.19 18.26 -26.68
N ARG A 314 0.07 17.84 -26.54
CA ARG A 314 0.66 16.74 -27.33
C ARG A 314 0.59 15.40 -26.61
N GLU A 315 0.86 15.39 -25.31
CA GLU A 315 1.01 14.18 -24.49
C GLU A 315 -0.33 13.59 -24.02
N GLY A 316 -1.37 14.43 -23.89
CA GLY A 316 -2.61 14.06 -23.23
C GLY A 316 -2.46 13.94 -21.72
N GLY A 317 -3.58 13.74 -21.02
CA GLY A 317 -3.59 13.54 -19.58
C GLY A 317 -4.89 13.97 -18.93
N ILE A 318 -5.11 13.42 -17.74
CA ILE A 318 -6.25 13.75 -16.89
C ILE A 318 -5.77 14.73 -15.81
N ILE A 319 -6.51 15.83 -15.68
CA ILE A 319 -6.40 16.78 -14.59
C ILE A 319 -7.49 16.41 -13.58
N LEU A 320 -7.10 16.16 -12.33
CA LEU A 320 -8.01 15.92 -11.23
C LEU A 320 -8.22 17.22 -10.46
N TYR A 321 -9.46 17.65 -10.29
CA TYR A 321 -9.81 18.76 -9.41
C TYR A 321 -10.67 18.27 -8.25
N CYS A 322 -10.01 18.13 -7.10
CA CYS A 322 -10.59 17.59 -5.88
C CYS A 322 -11.25 18.72 -5.09
N VAL A 323 -12.58 18.77 -5.12
CA VAL A 323 -13.42 19.75 -4.43
C VAL A 323 -14.08 19.12 -3.21
N GLU A 324 -14.08 19.82 -2.06
CA GLU A 324 -14.68 19.30 -0.82
C GLU A 324 -16.21 19.16 -0.90
N ARG A 325 -16.79 18.49 0.10
CA ARG A 325 -18.23 18.38 0.30
C ARG A 325 -18.70 19.65 1.00
N ASN A 326 -19.59 20.43 0.40
CA ASN A 326 -20.29 21.46 1.16
C ASN A 326 -21.17 20.77 2.20
N LYS A 327 -21.13 21.27 3.44
CA LYS A 327 -21.95 20.76 4.55
C LYS A 327 -23.38 21.29 4.52
N ASP A 328 -23.67 22.28 3.70
CA ASP A 328 -24.97 22.93 3.66
C ASP A 328 -25.73 22.46 2.42
N GLU A 329 -26.70 21.56 2.64
CA GLU A 329 -27.65 21.09 1.62
C GLU A 329 -28.57 22.23 1.12
N ASN A 330 -28.53 23.40 1.75
CA ASN A 330 -29.40 24.55 1.48
C ASN A 330 -28.76 25.66 0.64
N ASP A 331 -27.48 25.55 0.25
CA ASP A 331 -26.82 26.57 -0.56
C ASP A 331 -26.50 26.02 -1.96
N GLU A 332 -27.48 26.11 -2.85
CA GLU A 332 -27.38 25.74 -4.27
C GLU A 332 -26.31 26.53 -5.03
N SER A 333 -25.65 27.53 -4.42
CA SER A 333 -24.68 28.41 -5.08
C SER A 333 -23.22 27.94 -5.05
N SER A 334 -22.86 26.94 -4.23
CA SER A 334 -21.45 26.54 -4.02
C SER A 334 -21.09 25.09 -4.39
N GLY A 335 -22.01 24.31 -4.98
CA GLY A 335 -21.84 22.86 -5.21
C GLY A 335 -20.81 22.44 -6.27
N GLN A 336 -20.39 21.16 -6.25
CA GLN A 336 -19.48 20.59 -7.25
C GLN A 336 -20.02 20.67 -8.68
N ILE A 337 -21.35 20.59 -8.81
CA ILE A 337 -22.02 20.80 -10.09
C ILE A 337 -21.87 22.24 -10.57
N ASN A 338 -21.84 23.24 -9.67
CA ASN A 338 -21.61 24.63 -10.07
C ASN A 338 -20.17 24.83 -10.53
N VAL A 339 -19.21 24.22 -9.84
CA VAL A 339 -17.82 24.21 -10.30
C VAL A 339 -17.73 23.58 -11.70
N PHE A 340 -18.42 22.46 -11.92
CA PHE A 340 -18.52 21.82 -13.23
C PHE A 340 -19.13 22.72 -14.29
N MET A 341 -20.29 23.34 -14.02
CA MET A 341 -20.96 24.24 -14.97
C MET A 341 -20.12 25.48 -15.27
N ASN A 342 -19.49 26.06 -14.25
CA ASN A 342 -18.61 27.22 -14.40
C ASN A 342 -17.40 26.90 -15.28
N ILE A 343 -16.74 25.76 -15.06
CA ILE A 343 -15.60 25.36 -15.88
C ILE A 343 -16.04 24.96 -17.29
N THR A 344 -17.22 24.36 -17.43
CA THR A 344 -17.81 24.00 -18.74
C THR A 344 -17.97 25.24 -19.63
N LYS A 345 -18.45 26.36 -19.07
CA LYS A 345 -18.55 27.66 -19.76
C LYS A 345 -17.20 28.19 -20.24
N GLU A 346 -16.13 27.85 -19.53
CA GLU A 346 -14.75 28.29 -19.80
C GLU A 346 -13.90 27.26 -20.60
N MET A 347 -14.51 26.20 -21.14
CA MET A 347 -13.78 25.18 -21.90
C MET A 347 -13.07 25.72 -23.14
N LYS A 348 -13.65 26.75 -23.79
CA LYS A 348 -13.00 27.42 -24.93
C LYS A 348 -11.73 28.17 -24.49
N PHE A 349 -11.80 28.87 -23.35
CA PHE A 349 -10.68 29.64 -22.80
C PHE A 349 -9.55 28.74 -22.30
N THR A 350 -9.90 27.66 -21.59
CA THR A 350 -8.93 26.71 -21.02
C THR A 350 -8.35 25.77 -22.07
N GLY A 351 -9.12 25.46 -23.13
CA GLY A 351 -8.71 24.56 -24.20
C GLY A 351 -8.93 23.08 -23.90
N LEU A 352 -9.66 22.74 -22.83
CA LEU A 352 -10.02 21.37 -22.47
C LEU A 352 -10.82 20.69 -23.58
N ASP A 353 -10.63 19.38 -23.76
CA ASP A 353 -11.46 18.61 -24.69
C ASP A 353 -12.78 18.17 -24.04
N ALA A 354 -12.69 17.74 -22.78
CA ALA A 354 -13.82 17.33 -21.96
C ALA A 354 -13.64 17.80 -20.50
N VAL A 355 -14.77 18.13 -19.86
CA VAL A 355 -14.88 18.30 -18.41
C VAL A 355 -15.85 17.23 -17.93
N SER A 356 -15.53 16.57 -16.83
CA SER A 356 -16.40 15.55 -16.24
C SER A 356 -16.55 15.71 -14.74
N VAL A 357 -17.67 15.23 -14.21
CA VAL A 357 -17.89 15.01 -12.77
C VAL A 357 -18.04 13.53 -12.53
N TYR A 358 -17.36 13.03 -11.50
CA TYR A 358 -17.52 11.66 -11.01
C TYR A 358 -17.93 11.65 -9.54
N ASN A 359 -19.16 11.23 -9.28
CA ASN A 359 -19.77 11.17 -7.96
C ASN A 359 -20.74 9.97 -7.85
N SER A 360 -21.38 9.82 -6.68
CA SER A 360 -22.28 8.71 -6.37
C SER A 360 -23.48 8.51 -7.32
N ASP A 361 -23.87 9.50 -8.10
CA ASP A 361 -24.98 9.43 -9.07
C ASP A 361 -24.55 9.06 -10.50
N GLY A 362 -23.24 8.87 -10.73
CA GLY A 362 -22.66 8.43 -11.99
C GLY A 362 -21.64 9.44 -12.55
N ILE A 363 -21.50 9.44 -13.87
CA ILE A 363 -20.57 10.31 -14.59
C ILE A 363 -21.37 11.36 -15.35
N LYS A 364 -21.02 12.64 -15.16
CA LYS A 364 -21.47 13.73 -16.03
C LYS A 364 -20.31 14.19 -16.89
N VAL A 365 -20.52 14.46 -18.17
CA VAL A 365 -19.46 14.91 -19.08
C VAL A 365 -19.96 15.96 -20.05
N ALA A 366 -19.17 17.02 -20.20
CA ALA A 366 -19.36 18.06 -21.21
C ALA A 366 -18.17 18.08 -22.17
N PHE A 367 -18.43 18.37 -23.44
CA PHE A 367 -17.44 18.37 -24.51
C PHE A 367 -17.30 19.76 -25.11
N ARG A 368 -16.07 20.20 -25.38
CA ARG A 368 -15.82 21.50 -26.01
C ARG A 368 -16.35 21.55 -27.44
N LEU A 369 -16.23 20.44 -28.17
CA LEU A 369 -16.56 20.36 -29.59
C LEU A 369 -17.77 19.45 -29.79
N ARG A 370 -18.78 19.97 -30.49
CA ARG A 370 -20.01 19.23 -30.83
C ARG A 370 -19.72 17.91 -31.56
N ARG A 371 -18.70 17.88 -32.43
CA ARG A 371 -18.29 16.64 -33.13
C ARG A 371 -17.82 15.55 -32.18
N ILE A 372 -17.10 15.90 -31.12
CA ILE A 372 -16.65 14.94 -30.11
C ILE A 372 -17.85 14.42 -29.31
N ASN A 373 -18.79 15.32 -28.98
CA ASN A 373 -20.04 14.95 -28.31
C ASN A 373 -20.81 13.88 -29.10
N THR A 374 -21.05 14.12 -30.40
CA THR A 374 -21.74 13.15 -31.27
C THR A 374 -20.98 11.82 -31.35
N LEU A 375 -19.65 11.84 -31.49
CA LEU A 375 -18.85 10.60 -31.51
C LEU A 375 -18.93 9.82 -30.19
N PHE A 376 -19.03 10.52 -29.06
CA PHE A 376 -19.17 9.91 -27.76
C PHE A 376 -20.54 9.25 -27.61
N ILE A 377 -21.62 9.95 -28.00
CA ILE A 377 -22.98 9.39 -28.00
C ILE A 377 -23.07 8.13 -28.84
N ASN A 378 -22.58 8.17 -30.09
CA ASN A 378 -22.59 6.99 -30.97
C ASN A 378 -21.89 5.79 -30.31
N LYS A 379 -20.77 6.02 -29.61
CA LYS A 379 -20.08 4.95 -28.88
C LYS A 379 -20.85 4.40 -27.68
N LEU A 380 -21.61 5.26 -26.98
CA LEU A 380 -22.49 4.78 -25.91
C LEU A 380 -23.61 3.90 -26.48
N GLU A 381 -24.20 4.31 -27.60
CA GLU A 381 -25.24 3.57 -28.32
C GLU A 381 -24.70 2.23 -28.84
N ASP A 382 -23.52 2.20 -29.48
CA ASP A 382 -22.84 0.99 -29.95
C ASP A 382 -22.60 -0.03 -28.82
N LEU A 383 -22.38 0.46 -27.59
CA LEU A 383 -22.14 -0.35 -26.40
C LEU A 383 -23.41 -0.60 -25.58
N ASN A 384 -24.57 -0.12 -26.03
CA ASN A 384 -25.86 -0.22 -25.34
C ASN A 384 -25.80 0.32 -23.89
N ILE A 385 -25.07 1.43 -23.68
CA ILE A 385 -24.91 2.06 -22.37
C ILE A 385 -26.01 3.09 -22.16
N ARG A 386 -26.68 3.05 -20.99
CA ARG A 386 -27.78 3.99 -20.72
C ARG A 386 -27.26 5.36 -20.29
N TYR A 387 -27.73 6.40 -20.97
CA TYR A 387 -27.40 7.80 -20.67
C TYR A 387 -28.62 8.72 -20.77
N ILE A 388 -28.46 9.94 -20.24
CA ILE A 388 -29.40 11.05 -20.40
C ILE A 388 -28.62 12.19 -21.07
N ASP A 389 -29.11 12.67 -22.20
CA ASP A 389 -28.55 13.82 -22.92
C ASP A 389 -29.20 15.11 -22.42
N HIS A 390 -28.46 15.91 -21.66
CA HIS A 390 -28.88 17.25 -21.25
C HIS A 390 -28.27 18.28 -22.21
N VAL A 391 -28.87 19.46 -22.27
CA VAL A 391 -28.42 20.55 -23.16
C VAL A 391 -26.94 20.89 -22.97
N GLU A 392 -26.44 20.84 -21.73
CA GLU A 392 -25.07 21.24 -21.39
C GLU A 392 -24.11 20.06 -21.17
N TYR A 393 -24.62 18.84 -20.94
CA TYR A 393 -23.80 17.68 -20.59
C TYR A 393 -24.53 16.35 -20.80
N ILE A 394 -23.76 15.26 -20.89
CA ILE A 394 -24.29 13.89 -20.88
C ILE A 394 -24.16 13.32 -19.47
N GLN A 395 -25.20 12.63 -19.00
CA GLN A 395 -25.17 11.88 -17.75
C GLN A 395 -25.24 10.37 -18.01
N ILE A 396 -24.20 9.66 -17.59
CA ILE A 396 -24.16 8.20 -17.54
C ILE A 396 -24.53 7.79 -16.11
N LYS A 397 -25.56 6.95 -15.97
CA LYS A 397 -26.05 6.54 -14.65
C LYS A 397 -25.02 5.69 -13.90
N LYS A 398 -25.10 5.69 -12.56
CA LYS A 398 -24.29 4.83 -11.70
C LYS A 398 -24.40 3.36 -12.13
N ASN A 399 -23.27 2.64 -12.06
CA ASN A 399 -23.11 1.22 -12.41
C ASN A 399 -23.20 0.89 -13.92
N GLU A 400 -23.47 1.86 -14.80
CA GLU A 400 -23.49 1.61 -16.25
C GLU A 400 -22.07 1.51 -16.85
N MET A 401 -21.09 2.15 -16.20
CA MET A 401 -19.73 2.25 -16.74
C MET A 401 -18.71 2.46 -15.62
N ALA A 402 -17.59 1.73 -15.68
CA ALA A 402 -16.45 2.00 -14.82
C ALA A 402 -15.65 3.22 -15.29
N ILE A 403 -15.03 3.96 -14.38
CA ILE A 403 -14.28 5.18 -14.73
C ILE A 403 -13.13 4.92 -15.73
N CYS A 404 -12.50 3.73 -15.69
CA CYS A 404 -11.45 3.37 -16.64
C CYS A 404 -11.98 3.11 -18.05
N GLU A 405 -13.20 2.57 -18.18
CA GLU A 405 -13.90 2.41 -19.45
C GLU A 405 -14.32 3.77 -20.01
N PHE A 406 -14.80 4.66 -19.14
CA PHE A 406 -15.11 6.05 -19.48
C PHE A 406 -13.92 6.78 -20.09
N TYR A 407 -12.76 6.75 -19.43
CA TYR A 407 -11.55 7.36 -20.01
C TYR A 407 -11.12 6.67 -21.31
N GLY A 408 -11.34 5.36 -21.46
CA GLY A 408 -11.12 4.65 -22.71
C GLY A 408 -11.98 5.18 -23.85
N LEU A 409 -13.25 5.47 -23.60
CA LEU A 409 -14.16 6.08 -24.57
C LEU A 409 -13.76 7.53 -24.90
N LEU A 410 -13.37 8.32 -23.90
CA LEU A 410 -12.84 9.66 -24.14
C LEU A 410 -11.63 9.63 -25.08
N GLN A 411 -10.70 8.69 -24.86
CA GLN A 411 -9.54 8.51 -25.73
C GLN A 411 -9.95 8.14 -27.16
N ASP A 412 -10.93 7.25 -27.34
CA ASP A 412 -11.41 6.87 -28.67
C ASP A 412 -12.12 8.01 -29.41
N THR A 413 -12.72 8.95 -28.67
CA THR A 413 -13.34 10.17 -29.24
C THR A 413 -12.34 11.29 -29.48
N ARG A 414 -11.04 11.00 -29.35
CA ARG A 414 -9.90 11.92 -29.53
C ARG A 414 -9.81 13.02 -28.47
N CYS A 415 -10.40 12.84 -27.29
CA CYS A 415 -10.09 13.68 -26.15
C CYS A 415 -8.66 13.39 -25.67
N ARG A 416 -7.85 14.43 -25.52
CA ARG A 416 -6.48 14.32 -25.01
C ARG A 416 -6.35 14.90 -23.63
N VAL A 417 -6.92 16.08 -23.39
CA VAL A 417 -6.84 16.74 -22.07
C VAL A 417 -8.22 16.82 -21.46
N VAL A 418 -8.39 16.08 -20.36
CA VAL A 418 -9.67 15.90 -19.68
C VAL A 418 -9.55 16.45 -18.26
N LEU A 419 -10.51 17.27 -17.84
CA LEU A 419 -10.67 17.62 -16.43
C LEU A 419 -11.71 16.69 -15.80
N THR A 420 -11.38 16.08 -14.67
CA THR A 420 -12.33 15.36 -13.83
C THR A 420 -12.45 16.07 -12.50
N ILE A 421 -13.68 16.42 -12.13
CA ILE A 421 -14.06 17.10 -10.90
C ILE A 421 -14.80 16.08 -10.04
N GLY A 422 -14.58 16.07 -8.73
CA GLY A 422 -15.43 15.25 -7.88
C GLY A 422 -14.92 15.10 -6.47
N LYS A 423 -15.87 14.82 -5.58
CA LYS A 423 -15.58 14.40 -4.20
C LYS A 423 -14.97 13.01 -4.17
N ASP A 424 -15.52 12.11 -4.98
CA ASP A 424 -15.21 10.69 -4.94
C ASP A 424 -13.85 10.39 -5.60
N LEU A 425 -13.18 11.42 -6.15
CA LEU A 425 -11.78 11.38 -6.56
C LEU A 425 -10.82 11.08 -5.41
N ILE A 426 -11.20 11.46 -4.19
CA ILE A 426 -10.45 11.21 -2.94
C ILE A 426 -10.82 9.83 -2.36
N SER A 427 -11.85 9.18 -2.89
CA SER A 427 -12.33 7.93 -2.33
C SER A 427 -11.35 6.77 -2.60
N ARG A 428 -11.21 5.84 -1.64
CA ARG A 428 -10.27 4.70 -1.70
C ARG A 428 -10.50 3.78 -2.91
N GLY A 429 -9.49 3.01 -3.32
CA GLY A 429 -9.51 2.01 -4.40
C GLY A 429 -9.92 2.39 -5.84
N ILE A 430 -9.79 3.64 -6.32
CA ILE A 430 -10.07 3.99 -7.73
C ILE A 430 -8.79 4.45 -8.46
N SER A 431 -8.51 3.86 -9.62
CA SER A 431 -7.43 4.33 -10.52
C SER A 431 -8.01 5.23 -11.62
N PHE A 432 -7.42 6.42 -11.78
CA PHE A 432 -7.81 7.38 -12.83
C PHE A 432 -6.95 7.18 -14.07
N VAL A 433 -7.10 6.01 -14.69
CA VAL A 433 -6.38 5.58 -15.89
C VAL A 433 -7.37 4.89 -16.83
N SER A 434 -7.27 5.16 -18.13
CA SER A 434 -8.07 4.45 -19.15
C SER A 434 -7.72 2.97 -19.23
N ASN A 435 -8.66 2.14 -19.67
CA ASN A 435 -8.43 0.72 -19.94
C ASN A 435 -7.62 0.42 -21.23
N LYS A 436 -7.02 1.43 -21.88
CA LYS A 436 -6.21 1.27 -23.08
C LYS A 436 -4.80 0.78 -22.73
N THR A 437 -4.22 -0.06 -23.59
CA THR A 437 -2.86 -0.58 -23.43
C THR A 437 -1.81 0.41 -23.91
N GLU A 438 -2.06 1.01 -25.07
CA GLU A 438 -1.17 1.99 -25.69
C GLU A 438 -1.58 3.42 -25.31
N ASN A 439 -0.61 4.16 -24.78
CA ASN A 439 -0.78 5.57 -24.43
C ASN A 439 -2.08 5.88 -23.65
N PRO A 440 -2.35 5.17 -22.54
CA PRO A 440 -3.58 5.37 -21.80
C PRO A 440 -3.67 6.81 -21.26
N LEU A 441 -4.87 7.40 -21.34
CA LEU A 441 -5.16 8.59 -20.56
C LEU A 441 -4.95 8.29 -19.07
N THR A 442 -4.11 9.08 -18.41
CA THR A 442 -3.75 8.89 -16.99
C THR A 442 -3.80 10.22 -16.24
N ALA A 443 -4.13 10.16 -14.95
CA ALA A 443 -3.96 11.28 -14.05
C ALA A 443 -2.50 11.75 -14.02
N THR A 444 -2.30 13.02 -14.35
CA THR A 444 -0.98 13.67 -14.40
C THR A 444 -0.96 15.00 -13.68
N THR A 445 -2.12 15.60 -13.41
CA THR A 445 -2.26 16.79 -12.56
C THR A 445 -3.28 16.53 -11.48
N MET A 446 -3.01 17.03 -10.28
CA MET A 446 -4.01 17.18 -9.24
C MET A 446 -4.02 18.61 -8.71
N ILE A 447 -5.20 19.21 -8.65
CA ILE A 447 -5.49 20.47 -7.93
C ILE A 447 -6.28 20.07 -6.69
N TYR A 448 -5.71 20.31 -5.50
CA TYR A 448 -6.23 19.74 -4.27
C TYR A 448 -6.11 20.67 -3.07
N LYS A 449 -7.26 20.93 -2.42
CA LYS A 449 -7.33 21.62 -1.14
C LYS A 449 -8.12 20.77 -0.14
N PRO A 450 -7.44 19.90 0.63
CA PRO A 450 -8.11 19.14 1.68
C PRO A 450 -8.36 19.99 2.92
N GLY A 451 -9.42 19.64 3.65
CA GLY A 451 -9.71 20.18 4.96
C GLY A 451 -8.58 19.90 5.94
N SER A 452 -8.43 20.79 6.93
CA SER A 452 -7.34 20.74 7.91
C SER A 452 -7.33 19.47 8.78
N GLN A 453 -8.48 18.79 8.91
CA GLN A 453 -8.64 17.61 9.75
C GLN A 453 -8.34 16.28 9.05
N LEU A 454 -8.09 16.28 7.74
CA LEU A 454 -7.80 15.05 7.00
C LEU A 454 -6.47 14.44 7.47
N SER A 455 -6.47 13.13 7.75
CA SER A 455 -5.30 12.40 8.23
C SER A 455 -4.23 12.20 7.15
N GLN A 456 -3.01 11.88 7.56
CA GLN A 456 -1.91 11.61 6.63
C GLN A 456 -2.20 10.41 5.72
N VAL A 457 -2.80 9.33 6.25
CA VAL A 457 -3.24 8.17 5.45
C VAL A 457 -4.15 8.60 4.29
N ALA A 458 -5.18 9.39 4.61
CA ALA A 458 -6.15 9.84 3.61
C ALA A 458 -5.52 10.81 2.60
N LEU A 459 -4.56 11.65 3.02
CA LEU A 459 -3.78 12.48 2.10
C LEU A 459 -2.94 11.64 1.15
N CYS A 460 -2.24 10.62 1.66
CA CYS A 460 -1.40 9.74 0.85
C CYS A 460 -2.22 8.96 -0.18
N GLN A 461 -3.38 8.44 0.21
CA GLN A 461 -4.29 7.75 -0.70
C GLN A 461 -4.85 8.69 -1.78
N ALA A 462 -5.14 9.95 -1.44
CA ALA A 462 -5.63 10.95 -2.38
C ALA A 462 -4.54 11.37 -3.39
N ILE A 463 -3.39 11.84 -2.90
CA ILE A 463 -2.30 12.32 -3.75
C ILE A 463 -1.67 11.16 -4.53
N GLY A 464 -1.64 9.96 -3.95
CA GLY A 464 -1.17 8.73 -4.58
C GLY A 464 -1.93 8.34 -5.86
N ARG A 465 -3.02 9.02 -6.22
CA ARG A 465 -3.68 8.88 -7.52
C ARG A 465 -2.85 9.41 -8.70
N LEU A 466 -1.88 10.28 -8.43
CA LEU A 466 -0.89 10.70 -9.41
C LEU A 466 0.22 9.66 -9.63
N ASN A 467 0.43 8.79 -8.65
CA ASN A 467 1.45 7.75 -8.70
C ASN A 467 0.94 6.55 -9.50
N GLY A 468 1.86 5.77 -10.07
CA GLY A 468 1.50 4.59 -10.86
C GLY A 468 2.49 4.27 -11.96
N THR A 469 2.19 3.22 -12.72
CA THR A 469 3.00 2.72 -13.84
C THR A 469 2.53 3.22 -15.21
N ALA A 470 1.33 3.78 -15.30
CA ALA A 470 0.77 4.25 -16.56
C ALA A 470 1.51 5.51 -17.04
N GLN A 471 1.96 5.53 -18.29
CA GLN A 471 2.65 6.68 -18.90
C GLN A 471 3.76 7.26 -17.99
N PRO A 472 4.81 6.48 -17.70
CA PRO A 472 5.83 6.86 -16.71
C PRO A 472 6.70 8.04 -17.14
N MET A 473 6.73 8.32 -18.45
CA MET A 473 7.43 9.46 -19.04
C MET A 473 6.73 10.80 -18.78
N LEU A 474 5.44 10.80 -18.43
CA LEU A 474 4.70 12.05 -18.22
C LEU A 474 4.92 12.61 -16.81
N THR A 475 5.33 13.87 -16.73
CA THR A 475 5.53 14.56 -15.45
C THR A 475 4.24 14.64 -14.64
N ARG A 476 4.32 14.26 -13.36
CA ARG A 476 3.22 14.40 -12.39
C ARG A 476 3.29 15.76 -11.71
N ARG A 477 2.16 16.45 -11.59
CA ARG A 477 2.08 17.79 -11.01
C ARG A 477 1.01 17.86 -9.93
N LEU A 478 1.36 18.46 -8.80
CA LEU A 478 0.45 18.66 -7.68
C LEU A 478 0.39 20.15 -7.31
N TYR A 479 -0.81 20.70 -7.36
CA TYR A 479 -1.14 22.04 -6.88
C TYR A 479 -1.87 21.92 -5.55
N THR A 480 -1.17 22.23 -4.46
CA THR A 480 -1.69 22.15 -3.09
C THR A 480 -0.97 23.17 -2.19
N THR A 481 -1.39 23.35 -0.94
CA THR A 481 -0.62 24.15 0.03
C THR A 481 0.66 23.42 0.48
N ASP A 482 1.68 24.17 0.89
CA ASP A 482 2.95 23.61 1.39
C ASP A 482 2.74 22.66 2.57
N SER A 483 1.88 23.03 3.53
CA SER A 483 1.51 22.18 4.67
C SER A 483 1.00 20.80 4.23
N VAL A 484 0.16 20.73 3.20
CA VAL A 484 -0.38 19.44 2.71
C VAL A 484 0.72 18.62 2.05
N PHE A 485 1.57 19.24 1.23
CA PHE A 485 2.67 18.55 0.56
C PHE A 485 3.73 18.05 1.56
N SER A 486 4.06 18.86 2.57
CA SER A 486 4.95 18.48 3.67
C SER A 486 4.41 17.28 4.46
N ASN A 487 3.13 17.27 4.83
CA ASN A 487 2.52 16.11 5.50
C ASN A 487 2.55 14.85 4.61
N TYR A 488 2.24 14.98 3.32
CA TYR A 488 2.28 13.86 2.38
C TYR A 488 3.70 13.27 2.23
N THR A 489 4.70 14.12 2.05
CA THR A 489 6.09 13.69 1.87
C THR A 489 6.67 13.11 3.16
N THR A 490 6.36 13.70 4.32
CA THR A 490 6.72 13.16 5.64
C THR A 490 6.11 11.78 5.87
N PHE A 491 4.82 11.61 5.56
CA PHE A 491 4.17 10.30 5.64
C PHE A 491 4.84 9.26 4.74
N CYS A 492 5.14 9.62 3.48
CA CYS A 492 5.85 8.70 2.58
C CYS A 492 7.26 8.34 3.07
N LYS A 493 7.96 9.26 3.75
CA LYS A 493 9.24 8.97 4.41
C LYS A 493 9.05 7.97 5.56
N ASN A 494 8.09 8.22 6.44
CA ASN A 494 7.77 7.30 7.55
C ASN A 494 7.42 5.89 7.04
N GLN A 495 6.69 5.76 5.94
CA GLN A 495 6.43 4.46 5.33
C GLN A 495 7.71 3.76 4.86
N LYS A 496 8.66 4.49 4.26
CA LYS A 496 9.96 3.92 3.86
C LYS A 496 10.76 3.46 5.08
N GLU A 497 10.73 4.21 6.19
CA GLU A 497 11.38 3.80 7.44
C GLU A 497 10.78 2.49 7.99
N ILE A 498 9.45 2.42 8.11
CA ILE A 498 8.75 1.22 8.57
C ILE A 498 9.12 0.00 7.71
N LEU A 499 9.04 0.13 6.38
CA LEU A 499 9.36 -0.97 5.46
C LEU A 499 10.84 -1.35 5.49
N THR A 500 11.74 -0.39 5.65
CA THR A 500 13.18 -0.66 5.78
C THR A 500 13.48 -1.44 7.06
N ALA A 501 12.89 -1.04 8.18
CA ALA A 501 13.03 -1.74 9.45
C ALA A 501 12.49 -3.18 9.34
N ILE A 502 11.33 -3.38 8.72
CA ILE A 502 10.74 -4.71 8.47
C ILE A 502 11.70 -5.58 7.64
N ARG A 503 12.29 -5.05 6.55
CA ARG A 503 13.25 -5.81 5.72
C ARG A 503 14.49 -6.21 6.50
N LEU A 504 15.04 -5.29 7.30
CA LEU A 504 16.21 -5.56 8.15
C LEU A 504 15.89 -6.63 9.20
N ASN A 505 14.64 -6.70 9.67
CA ASN A 505 14.14 -7.76 10.54
C ASN A 505 13.62 -8.99 9.77
N LYS A 506 14.18 -9.28 8.58
CA LYS A 506 13.82 -10.47 7.77
C LYS A 506 12.32 -10.59 7.49
N ASN A 507 11.67 -9.45 7.27
CA ASN A 507 10.24 -9.31 6.98
C ASN A 507 9.30 -9.72 8.12
N LYS A 508 9.80 -9.81 9.36
CA LYS A 508 9.00 -10.11 10.55
C LYS A 508 8.60 -8.83 11.26
N VAL A 509 7.41 -8.82 11.85
CA VAL A 509 6.97 -7.76 12.77
C VAL A 509 6.80 -8.35 14.16
N ASP A 510 7.55 -7.80 15.10
CA ASP A 510 7.50 -8.10 16.52
C ASP A 510 7.57 -6.80 17.33
N ASP A 511 7.40 -6.90 18.65
CA ASP A 511 7.37 -5.73 19.52
C ASP A 511 8.72 -4.99 19.57
N SER A 512 9.83 -5.72 19.42
CA SER A 512 11.18 -5.14 19.39
C SER A 512 11.35 -4.27 18.16
N LEU A 513 10.90 -4.73 16.99
CA LEU A 513 10.92 -3.93 15.77
C LEU A 513 10.12 -2.64 15.95
N ILE A 514 8.90 -2.74 16.49
CA ILE A 514 8.00 -1.60 16.61
C ILE A 514 8.60 -0.52 17.52
N SER A 515 9.26 -0.89 18.63
CA SER A 515 9.92 0.06 19.52
C SER A 515 11.11 0.78 18.88
N ASP A 516 11.79 0.11 17.95
CA ASP A 516 13.01 0.62 17.31
C ASP A 516 12.73 1.59 16.13
N ILE A 517 11.49 1.64 15.64
CA ILE A 517 11.12 2.52 14.54
C ILE A 517 10.89 3.95 15.06
N ALA A 518 11.80 4.86 14.71
CA ALA A 518 11.64 6.29 14.94
C ALA A 518 11.09 7.02 13.71
N LEU A 519 10.00 7.75 13.88
CA LEU A 519 9.24 8.40 12.82
C LEU A 519 9.33 9.93 12.87
N TRP A 520 9.15 10.56 11.71
CA TRP A 520 9.08 12.00 11.57
C TRP A 520 7.68 12.51 11.96
N LYS A 521 7.64 13.49 12.87
CA LYS A 521 6.38 14.11 13.29
C LYS A 521 5.86 15.03 12.19
N ALA A 522 4.56 14.96 11.93
CA ALA A 522 3.88 15.86 10.99
C ALA A 522 2.77 16.63 11.71
N SER A 523 2.22 17.66 11.06
CA SER A 523 1.22 18.53 11.69
C SER A 523 -0.19 17.93 11.72
N ARG A 524 -0.45 16.88 10.94
CA ARG A 524 -1.74 16.18 10.87
C ARG A 524 -1.64 14.83 11.56
N PRO A 525 -2.75 14.32 12.13
CA PRO A 525 -2.75 12.99 12.72
C PRO A 525 -2.41 11.94 11.66
N VAL A 526 -1.63 10.92 12.04
CA VAL A 526 -1.25 9.83 11.13
C VAL A 526 -2.48 9.21 10.47
N ASP A 527 -3.45 8.75 11.28
CA ASP A 527 -4.72 8.17 10.83
C ASP A 527 -5.91 8.69 11.68
N ARG A 528 -7.07 8.04 11.61
CA ARG A 528 -8.27 8.34 12.41
C ARG A 528 -7.91 8.43 13.89
N LYS A 529 -8.34 9.51 14.54
CA LYS A 529 -8.12 9.75 15.98
C LYS A 529 -8.59 8.60 16.88
N THR A 530 -9.60 7.83 16.46
CA THR A 530 -10.12 6.68 17.20
C THR A 530 -9.11 5.53 17.34
N LEU A 531 -8.11 5.45 16.46
CA LEU A 531 -7.08 4.42 16.50
C LEU A 531 -5.98 4.73 17.52
N LYS A 532 -5.73 6.03 17.79
CA LYS A 532 -4.67 6.50 18.69
C LYS A 532 -3.28 5.93 18.35
N LEU A 533 -2.98 5.71 17.07
CA LEU A 533 -1.72 5.11 16.60
C LEU A 533 -0.48 5.83 17.10
N GLU A 534 -0.54 7.16 17.21
CA GLU A 534 0.59 7.99 17.65
C GLU A 534 1.04 7.68 19.07
N GLN A 535 0.21 7.01 19.89
CA GLN A 535 0.60 6.55 21.23
C GLN A 535 1.57 5.36 21.20
N ASP A 536 1.62 4.63 20.08
CA ASP A 536 2.49 3.47 19.90
C ASP A 536 3.72 3.80 19.03
N MET A 537 3.81 5.04 18.54
CA MET A 537 4.85 5.49 17.62
C MET A 537 5.89 6.31 18.35
N THR A 538 7.15 5.96 18.18
CA THR A 538 8.27 6.79 18.61
C THR A 538 8.51 7.86 17.54
N PHE A 539 8.51 9.14 17.94
CA PHE A 539 8.84 10.25 17.05
C PHE A 539 10.20 10.84 17.37
N TRP A 540 10.96 11.22 16.34
CA TRP A 540 12.27 11.84 16.49
C TRP A 540 12.26 13.08 17.40
N SER A 541 11.17 13.85 17.40
CA SER A 541 11.00 15.04 18.25
C SER A 541 10.71 14.73 19.72
N ASP A 542 10.15 13.56 20.02
CA ASP A 542 9.64 13.25 21.36
C ASP A 542 10.74 12.62 22.23
N ALA A 543 11.82 12.14 21.60
CA ALA A 543 13.08 11.74 22.23
C ALA A 543 13.86 12.92 22.85
N GLU A 544 13.44 14.18 22.62
CA GLU A 544 14.02 15.37 23.24
C GLU A 544 13.50 15.63 24.68
N THR A 545 12.43 14.92 25.10
CA THR A 545 11.69 15.24 26.36
C THR A 545 11.74 14.19 27.46
N VAL A 546 12.44 13.06 27.30
CA VAL A 546 12.63 12.10 28.39
C VAL A 546 13.92 12.43 29.13
N GLU A 547 13.79 13.32 30.11
CA GLU A 547 14.71 13.38 31.24
C GLU A 547 14.55 12.08 32.05
N SER A 548 15.50 11.15 31.90
CA SER A 548 15.87 10.25 32.98
C SER A 548 17.34 9.87 32.84
N GLU A 549 18.01 9.91 33.97
CA GLU A 549 19.45 9.85 34.20
C GLU A 549 20.12 8.56 33.64
N ASP A 550 21.35 8.73 33.18
CA ASP A 550 22.37 7.70 32.91
C ASP A 550 21.98 6.49 32.03
N ASP A 551 21.92 6.70 30.70
CA ASP A 551 22.14 5.63 29.72
C ASP A 551 23.26 6.00 28.74
N THR A 552 24.51 5.72 29.15
CA THR A 552 25.72 5.88 28.33
C THR A 552 25.66 5.06 27.03
N GLU A 553 24.89 3.97 27.01
CA GLU A 553 24.69 3.15 25.81
C GLU A 553 23.81 3.86 24.76
N CYS A 554 22.76 4.57 25.17
CA CYS A 554 21.88 5.33 24.29
C CYS A 554 22.61 6.52 23.63
N ASN A 555 23.41 7.24 24.42
CA ASN A 555 24.22 8.36 23.93
C ASN A 555 25.26 7.92 22.90
N THR A 556 25.85 6.73 23.07
CA THR A 556 26.82 6.16 22.12
C THR A 556 26.14 5.77 20.80
N LYS A 557 24.95 5.14 20.86
CA LYS A 557 24.15 4.82 19.66
C LYS A 557 23.73 6.09 18.91
N ARG A 558 23.27 7.12 19.64
CA ARG A 558 22.90 8.43 19.07
C ARG A 558 24.08 9.10 18.37
N MET A 559 25.25 9.13 18.99
CA MET A 559 26.48 9.66 18.40
C MET A 559 26.83 8.96 17.08
N LYS A 560 26.82 7.61 17.03
CA LYS A 560 27.13 6.85 15.81
C LYS A 560 26.18 7.19 14.66
N GLN A 561 24.89 7.33 14.95
CA GLN A 561 23.88 7.71 13.96
C GLN A 561 24.09 9.12 13.40
N LEU A 562 24.40 10.10 14.26
CA LEU A 562 24.69 11.47 13.83
C LEU A 562 25.92 11.52 12.94
N ILE A 563 26.97 10.77 13.29
CA ILE A 563 28.17 10.65 12.45
C ILE A 563 27.81 10.04 11.08
N ASN A 564 27.02 8.98 11.01
CA ASN A 564 26.61 8.40 9.72
C ASN A 564 25.82 9.37 8.83
N LEU A 565 25.08 10.31 9.43
CA LEU A 565 24.34 11.34 8.71
C LEU A 565 25.22 12.50 8.25
N TRP A 566 26.28 12.82 9.00
CA TRP A 566 27.11 14.01 8.77
C TRP A 566 28.41 13.71 8.03
N TRP A 567 28.97 12.52 8.21
CA TRP A 567 30.25 12.12 7.62
C TRP A 567 30.14 12.09 6.09
N ASN A 568 31.04 12.82 5.40
CA ASN A 568 31.04 13.02 3.94
C ASN A 568 29.76 13.67 3.35
N ALA A 569 28.83 14.13 4.18
CA ALA A 569 27.65 14.84 3.70
C ALA A 569 28.01 16.29 3.32
N ASP A 570 27.51 16.78 2.18
CA ASP A 570 27.67 18.19 1.75
C ASP A 570 26.71 19.12 2.52
N THR A 571 26.83 19.09 3.85
CA THR A 571 26.07 19.93 4.79
C THR A 571 27.05 20.77 5.61
N ILE A 572 26.56 21.87 6.20
CA ILE A 572 27.40 22.75 7.06
C ILE A 572 28.02 21.94 8.20
N ILE A 573 27.21 21.13 8.90
CA ILE A 573 27.69 20.30 10.01
C ILE A 573 28.62 19.17 9.55
N GLY A 574 28.41 18.59 8.37
CA GLY A 574 29.32 17.61 7.78
C GLY A 574 30.70 18.20 7.47
N LYS A 575 30.74 19.40 6.91
CA LYS A 575 31.98 20.15 6.66
C LYS A 575 32.72 20.49 7.95
N ILE A 576 32.00 20.94 8.98
CA ILE A 576 32.57 21.20 10.31
C ILE A 576 33.10 19.90 10.94
N LEU A 577 32.36 18.79 10.84
CA LEU A 577 32.76 17.48 11.37
C LEU A 577 34.08 17.01 10.74
N SER A 578 34.18 17.03 9.41
CA SER A 578 35.41 16.66 8.70
C SER A 578 36.58 17.58 9.05
N TYR A 579 36.34 18.89 9.15
CA TYR A 579 37.37 19.85 9.52
C TYR A 579 37.91 19.61 10.92
N VAL A 580 37.03 19.42 11.92
CA VAL A 580 37.43 19.15 13.31
C VAL A 580 38.07 17.76 13.45
N TYR A 581 37.62 16.75 12.69
CA TYR A 581 38.24 15.41 12.69
C TYR A 581 39.69 15.43 12.22
N ASN A 582 39.98 16.19 11.16
CA ASN A 582 41.31 16.30 10.55
C ASN A 582 42.32 17.07 11.42
N ALA A 583 41.87 17.82 12.42
CA ALA A 583 42.74 18.49 13.38
C ALA A 583 43.12 17.52 14.52
N GLU A 584 44.40 17.12 14.58
CA GLU A 584 44.91 16.13 15.54
C GLU A 584 44.60 16.52 17.00
N ASN A 585 44.77 17.80 17.33
CA ASN A 585 44.56 18.36 18.66
C ASN A 585 43.23 19.13 18.82
N GLY A 586 42.30 18.99 17.87
CA GLY A 586 41.11 19.84 17.77
C GLY A 586 41.40 21.23 17.21
N VAL A 587 40.36 22.05 17.14
CA VAL A 587 40.40 23.37 16.47
C VAL A 587 40.17 24.48 17.49
N GLY A 588 41.02 25.50 17.48
CA GLY A 588 40.87 26.68 18.35
C GLY A 588 39.62 27.50 18.00
N GLU A 589 39.12 28.31 18.94
CA GLU A 589 37.94 29.16 18.70
C GLU A 589 38.13 30.14 17.54
N THR A 590 39.27 30.82 17.47
CA THR A 590 39.59 31.76 16.38
C THR A 590 39.65 31.04 15.04
N GLU A 591 40.37 29.93 14.99
CA GLU A 591 40.56 29.10 13.79
C GLU A 591 39.22 28.52 13.29
N LEU A 592 38.37 28.02 14.18
CA LEU A 592 37.05 27.50 13.80
C LEU A 592 36.14 28.61 13.29
N LYS A 593 36.19 29.81 13.89
CA LYS A 593 35.42 30.97 13.43
C LYS A 593 35.90 31.46 12.06
N GLU A 594 37.20 31.46 11.80
CA GLU A 594 37.78 31.77 10.49
C GLU A 594 37.31 30.76 9.44
N PHE A 595 37.40 29.45 9.73
CA PHE A 595 36.87 28.41 8.84
C PHE A 595 35.38 28.60 8.51
N LEU A 596 34.56 28.96 9.49
CA LEU A 596 33.13 29.25 9.25
C LEU A 596 32.95 30.41 8.27
N VAL A 597 33.72 31.50 8.43
CA VAL A 597 33.65 32.68 7.56
C VAL A 597 34.11 32.36 6.14
N ASP A 598 35.23 31.67 6.00
CA ASP A 598 35.83 31.32 4.71
C ASP A 598 34.90 30.43 3.86
N ASN A 599 33.99 29.71 4.52
CA ASN A 599 32.96 28.88 3.88
C ASN A 599 31.57 29.54 3.80
N GLY A 600 31.44 30.81 4.19
CA GLY A 600 30.18 31.57 4.13
C GLY A 600 29.15 31.18 5.20
N PHE A 601 29.58 30.63 6.33
CA PHE A 601 28.73 30.19 7.44
C PHE A 601 28.63 31.23 8.55
N SER A 602 27.52 31.22 9.29
CA SER A 602 27.31 32.10 10.45
C SER A 602 28.23 31.73 11.62
N HIS A 603 28.78 32.74 12.31
CA HIS A 603 29.52 32.54 13.57
C HIS A 603 28.69 31.87 14.68
N ALA A 604 27.35 31.90 14.60
CA ALA A 604 26.47 31.25 15.56
C ALA A 604 26.73 29.73 15.66
N TRP A 605 27.20 29.10 14.57
CA TRP A 605 27.55 27.68 14.55
C TRP A 605 28.60 27.32 15.60
N PHE A 606 29.56 28.20 15.87
CA PHE A 606 30.56 27.95 16.93
C PHE A 606 29.90 27.76 18.30
N SER A 607 28.90 28.58 18.62
CA SER A 607 28.15 28.50 19.87
C SER A 607 27.20 27.32 19.89
N ASP A 608 26.57 27.02 18.75
CA ASP A 608 25.58 25.94 18.62
C ASP A 608 26.20 24.55 18.82
N LEU A 609 27.45 24.32 18.38
CA LEU A 609 28.14 23.02 18.52
C LEU A 609 28.20 22.51 19.97
N HIS A 610 28.17 23.43 20.93
CA HIS A 610 28.35 23.15 22.36
C HIS A 610 27.11 23.46 23.19
N GLN A 611 26.03 23.89 22.55
CA GLN A 611 24.77 24.17 23.23
C GLN A 611 24.20 22.88 23.84
N LYS A 612 23.81 22.96 25.11
CA LYS A 612 23.27 21.81 25.86
C LYS A 612 22.00 21.24 25.24
N ASN A 613 21.24 22.04 24.49
CA ASN A 613 20.00 21.69 23.81
C ASN A 613 20.20 21.38 22.31
N LYS A 614 21.43 21.14 21.85
CA LYS A 614 21.73 20.77 20.47
C LYS A 614 22.41 19.40 20.44
N ASP A 615 22.04 18.59 19.47
CA ASP A 615 22.58 17.23 19.26
C ASP A 615 24.08 17.19 18.97
N TYR A 616 24.68 18.32 18.59
CA TYR A 616 26.11 18.43 18.33
C TYR A 616 26.96 18.04 19.55
N ARG A 617 26.47 18.24 20.78
CA ARG A 617 27.18 17.92 22.02
C ARG A 617 27.54 16.43 22.19
N PHE A 618 26.86 15.54 21.46
CA PHE A 618 27.11 14.10 21.48
C PHE A 618 28.33 13.73 20.63
N VAL A 619 28.74 14.60 19.70
CA VAL A 619 29.85 14.37 18.78
C VAL A 619 30.99 15.32 19.08
N PHE A 620 30.69 16.58 19.37
CA PHE A 620 31.64 17.63 19.68
C PHE A 620 31.72 17.90 21.19
N GLU A 621 32.92 18.26 21.65
CA GLU A 621 33.17 18.74 23.00
C GLU A 621 34.01 20.02 22.97
N LYS A 622 33.79 20.89 23.96
CA LYS A 622 34.61 22.09 24.17
C LYS A 622 35.51 21.88 25.38
N THR A 623 36.81 22.03 25.18
CA THR A 623 37.77 22.00 26.29
C THR A 623 37.77 23.33 27.05
N ASN A 624 38.32 23.33 28.26
CA ASN A 624 38.51 24.53 29.08
C ASN A 624 39.41 25.60 28.41
N ALA A 625 40.18 25.24 27.39
CA ALA A 625 41.02 26.15 26.60
C ALA A 625 40.31 26.69 25.34
N ASN A 626 38.97 26.58 25.25
CA ASN A 626 38.17 26.95 24.09
C ASN A 626 38.53 26.21 22.78
N ILE A 627 39.06 24.99 22.89
CA ILE A 627 39.34 24.13 21.73
C ILE A 627 38.12 23.23 21.51
N THR A 628 37.60 23.19 20.28
CA THR A 628 36.55 22.27 19.83
C THR A 628 37.18 20.97 19.36
N LYS A 629 36.78 19.85 19.97
CA LYS A 629 37.23 18.50 19.64
C LYS A 629 36.04 17.61 19.32
N LEU A 630 36.32 16.49 18.67
CA LEU A 630 35.39 15.37 18.69
C LEU A 630 35.59 14.59 19.99
N ARG A 631 34.49 14.10 20.56
CA ARG A 631 34.56 13.12 21.65
C ARG A 631 35.35 11.90 21.18
N LYS A 632 36.02 11.24 22.13
CA LYS A 632 36.89 10.10 21.83
C LYS A 632 36.14 8.99 21.09
N GLU A 633 34.93 8.65 21.56
CA GLU A 633 34.08 7.62 20.97
C GLU A 633 33.66 7.95 19.53
N ALA A 634 33.45 9.24 19.24
CA ALA A 634 33.08 9.72 17.90
C ALA A 634 34.27 9.57 16.94
N ARG A 635 35.47 9.96 17.40
CA ARG A 635 36.69 9.84 16.62
C ARG A 635 37.06 8.38 16.35
N ASP A 636 36.91 7.52 17.37
CA ASP A 636 37.17 6.09 17.26
C ASP A 636 36.22 5.43 16.26
N TYR A 637 34.92 5.77 16.29
CA TYR A 637 33.93 5.24 15.34
C TYR A 637 34.25 5.60 13.89
N ILE A 638 34.59 6.88 13.61
CA ILE A 638 34.97 7.32 12.26
C ILE A 638 36.21 6.57 11.77
N THR A 639 37.20 6.41 12.65
CA THR A 639 38.49 5.80 12.30
C THR A 639 38.39 4.27 12.13
N SER A 640 37.54 3.59 12.90
CA SER A 640 37.48 2.13 12.93
C SER A 640 36.44 1.50 12.01
N ASP A 641 35.31 2.18 11.77
CA ASP A 641 34.12 1.62 11.13
C ASP A 641 33.72 2.33 9.82
N LEU A 642 34.13 3.58 9.59
CA LEU A 642 33.75 4.36 8.39
C LEU A 642 34.88 4.62 7.39
N ASN A 643 36.14 4.55 7.81
CA ASN A 643 37.32 4.71 6.95
C ASN A 643 37.97 3.37 6.54
N LYS A 644 37.27 2.25 6.75
CA LYS A 644 37.54 0.95 6.10
C LYS A 644 36.66 0.82 4.86
#